data_AF-A0AA41ST21-F1
#
_entry.id   AF-A0AA41ST21-F1
#
_cell.length_a   1.000
_cell.length_b   1.000
_cell.length_c   1.000
_cell.angle_alpha   90.00
_cell.angle_beta   90.00
_cell.angle_gamma   90.00
#
_symmetry.space_group_name_H-M   'P 1'
#
loop_
_entity.id
_entity.type
_entity.pdbx_description
1 polymer ?
#
loop_
_entity_poly.entity_id
_entity_poly.type
_entity_poly.pdbx_seq_one_letter_code
_entity_poly.pdbx_strand_id
1 'polypeptide(L)'
;QLGSDAKPQPQVYRTLLNSGGRDGEHAACFAQLRRDFVNRSPTKLKNLILLVKHWYRHVAAQNEGQVAHTSLPPAYALELLTIFAWEQGSNSHSFNMAQGLRTVLGLVQQYQDLCVYWTDYYGIEDPALRTHLLGQLRKPRPLILDPADPTWNVGQGSWEPLAQSGAALETQACLMGGDGTPVQPWDVLPALLHQTPAGDLDKFISRFLQPNRHFLTQVNKAVNTICSFLRENCFQNSPIKVLKVVKGGSSAKGTALRGRSDADLVVFLSCFQQFSEQGNKRAEIISEIQTQLEACQQKQQFEVKFEISKWENPRVLSFSLTSQTMLDHSVNFDVLPAFDALGQLAAGSRPSPQVYADLIRSCHSAGEFSTCFTELQRDFVVSRPTKLKSLIRLVKHWYRQLQGHKTPKGKGPLPPQHGLELLTVYAWEQGSRDPQFSMAEGFRTVLELIRQYRQLCVYWTVNYGAEDGTVGDFLRLQLQRPRPIILDPADPTGNLGHSARWDLLAKEAEACASALCCVDGDGRAVRPWPVRVRTGGAPGGGGCPRPVSPASGSQRPLLCPPSPHCEVRRRWPRRAADVDSGRARPPPAPRRPAAGIPASWTRALASRPCGRGSGGPGATRDVCLAAAQRPRVAVHGVLWGGARGRPRPALPRMPSSPASARDPAQHAGGWEEPPGPSGGSPLSRPPSRSSPPGAQPAAAAWAWVSGFPGFTG
;
A
#
# COMPACT_ATOMS: atom_id res chain seq x y z
N GLN A 1 -38.77 -20.23 -9.41
CA GLN A 1 -38.22 -19.10 -10.19
C GLN A 1 -37.60 -18.13 -9.21
N LEU A 2 -36.35 -17.72 -9.42
CA LEU A 2 -35.71 -16.63 -8.66
C LEU A 2 -35.99 -15.31 -9.39
N GLY A 3 -36.23 -14.23 -8.65
CA GLY A 3 -36.20 -12.88 -9.23
C GLY A 3 -34.77 -12.50 -9.62
N SER A 4 -34.60 -11.49 -10.49
CA SER A 4 -33.33 -11.12 -11.13
C SER A 4 -32.14 -10.84 -10.21
N ASP A 5 -32.39 -10.61 -8.91
CA ASP A 5 -31.37 -10.28 -7.91
C ASP A 5 -31.42 -11.18 -6.66
N ALA A 6 -32.14 -12.31 -6.70
CA ALA A 6 -32.23 -13.24 -5.58
C ALA A 6 -31.07 -14.25 -5.59
N LYS A 7 -30.16 -14.17 -4.60
CA LYS A 7 -29.12 -15.19 -4.34
C LYS A 7 -29.78 -16.57 -4.18
N PRO A 8 -29.35 -17.62 -4.90
CA PRO A 8 -29.93 -18.96 -4.76
C PRO A 8 -29.83 -19.48 -3.32
N GLN A 9 -30.81 -20.29 -2.89
CA GLN A 9 -30.76 -20.91 -1.57
C GLN A 9 -29.55 -21.87 -1.47
N PRO A 10 -28.81 -21.91 -0.36
CA PRO A 10 -27.63 -22.78 -0.19
C PRO A 10 -27.90 -24.26 -0.50
N GLN A 11 -29.14 -24.73 -0.25
CA GLN A 11 -29.61 -26.08 -0.57
C GLN A 11 -29.39 -26.46 -2.05
N VAL A 12 -29.56 -25.51 -2.99
CA VAL A 12 -29.33 -25.76 -4.43
C VAL A 12 -27.88 -26.19 -4.67
N TYR A 13 -26.94 -25.48 -4.03
CA TYR A 13 -25.53 -25.81 -4.13
C TYR A 13 -25.14 -27.05 -3.33
N ARG A 14 -25.75 -27.33 -2.17
CA ARG A 14 -25.53 -28.59 -1.46
C ARG A 14 -25.95 -29.79 -2.30
N THR A 15 -27.09 -29.73 -2.99
CA THR A 15 -27.54 -30.79 -3.91
C THR A 15 -26.59 -30.92 -5.10
N LEU A 16 -26.09 -29.80 -5.65
CA LEU A 16 -25.06 -29.81 -6.70
C LEU A 16 -23.77 -30.52 -6.25
N LEU A 17 -23.26 -30.18 -5.06
CA LEU A 17 -22.04 -30.80 -4.51
C LEU A 17 -22.24 -32.29 -4.20
N ASN A 18 -23.45 -32.68 -3.79
CA ASN A 18 -23.80 -34.07 -3.48
C ASN A 18 -24.09 -34.92 -4.74
N SER A 19 -24.20 -34.34 -5.95
CA SER A 19 -24.48 -35.14 -7.16
C SER A 19 -23.29 -35.99 -7.60
N GLY A 20 -22.07 -35.64 -7.17
CA GLY A 20 -20.83 -36.32 -7.56
C GLY A 20 -20.44 -36.11 -9.03
N GLY A 21 -21.08 -35.17 -9.74
CA GLY A 21 -20.78 -34.83 -11.12
C GLY A 21 -19.39 -34.25 -11.32
N ARG A 22 -18.92 -34.26 -12.58
CA ARG A 22 -17.64 -33.66 -12.99
C ARG A 22 -17.71 -32.12 -12.91
N ASP A 23 -16.55 -31.46 -12.76
CA ASP A 23 -16.42 -29.98 -12.74
C ASP A 23 -17.23 -29.36 -13.90
N GLY A 24 -18.32 -28.63 -13.60
CA GLY A 24 -19.18 -27.96 -14.58
C GLY A 24 -20.19 -28.83 -15.35
N GLU A 25 -20.37 -30.11 -15.00
CA GLU A 25 -21.34 -31.02 -15.65
C GLU A 25 -22.77 -30.46 -15.64
N HIS A 26 -23.15 -29.76 -14.57
CA HIS A 26 -24.48 -29.16 -14.40
C HIS A 26 -24.54 -27.66 -14.73
N ALA A 27 -23.50 -27.07 -15.36
CA ALA A 27 -23.44 -25.63 -15.63
C ALA A 27 -24.65 -25.12 -16.44
N ALA A 28 -25.28 -25.97 -17.27
CA ALA A 28 -26.51 -25.67 -17.99
C ALA A 28 -27.66 -25.23 -17.07
N CYS A 29 -27.79 -25.81 -15.88
CA CYS A 29 -28.80 -25.45 -14.88
C CYS A 29 -28.68 -23.99 -14.42
N PHE A 30 -27.47 -23.41 -14.48
CA PHE A 30 -27.18 -22.04 -14.06
C PHE A 30 -27.14 -21.03 -15.22
N ALA A 31 -27.55 -21.42 -16.44
CA ALA A 31 -27.47 -20.57 -17.63
C ALA A 31 -28.18 -19.21 -17.49
N GLN A 32 -29.28 -19.13 -16.71
CA GLN A 32 -29.94 -17.85 -16.43
C GLN A 32 -29.07 -16.93 -15.55
N LEU A 33 -28.56 -17.43 -14.41
CA LEU A 33 -27.69 -16.64 -13.51
C LEU A 33 -26.42 -16.14 -14.21
N ARG A 34 -25.82 -16.97 -15.08
CA ARG A 34 -24.67 -16.59 -15.90
C ARG A 34 -25.00 -15.50 -16.91
N ARG A 35 -26.16 -15.57 -17.56
CA ARG A 35 -26.67 -14.52 -18.45
C ARG A 35 -26.89 -13.22 -17.68
N ASP A 36 -27.54 -13.29 -16.52
CA ASP A 36 -27.89 -12.12 -15.72
C ASP A 36 -26.63 -11.44 -15.16
N PHE A 37 -25.62 -12.22 -14.75
CA PHE A 37 -24.30 -11.73 -14.36
C PHE A 37 -23.61 -10.93 -15.48
N VAL A 38 -23.45 -11.51 -16.67
CA VAL A 38 -22.81 -10.82 -17.81
C VAL A 38 -23.66 -9.62 -18.27
N ASN A 39 -24.98 -9.68 -18.15
CA ASN A 39 -25.87 -8.60 -18.54
C ASN A 39 -25.71 -7.33 -17.69
N ARG A 40 -25.32 -7.44 -16.41
CA ARG A 40 -24.99 -6.30 -15.53
C ARG A 40 -23.83 -5.45 -16.07
N SER A 41 -22.94 -6.02 -16.89
CA SER A 41 -21.80 -5.31 -17.48
C SER A 41 -22.23 -4.12 -18.35
N PRO A 42 -21.63 -2.92 -18.19
CA PRO A 42 -21.97 -1.76 -19.01
C PRO A 42 -21.54 -1.94 -20.47
N THR A 43 -22.20 -1.23 -21.40
CA THR A 43 -21.96 -1.35 -22.86
C THR A 43 -20.48 -1.20 -23.24
N LYS A 44 -19.75 -0.28 -22.58
CA LYS A 44 -18.31 -0.11 -22.85
C LYS A 44 -17.46 -1.31 -22.43
N LEU A 45 -17.83 -1.99 -21.33
CA LEU A 45 -17.19 -3.25 -20.92
C LEU A 45 -17.52 -4.38 -21.90
N LYS A 46 -18.77 -4.46 -22.36
CA LYS A 46 -19.17 -5.43 -23.41
C LYS A 46 -18.36 -5.23 -24.70
N ASN A 47 -18.05 -3.98 -25.08
CA ASN A 47 -17.15 -3.69 -26.20
C ASN A 47 -15.69 -4.12 -25.93
N LEU A 48 -15.19 -4.01 -24.70
CA LEU A 48 -13.85 -4.49 -24.34
C LEU A 48 -13.80 -6.02 -24.39
N ILE A 49 -14.83 -6.71 -23.90
CA ILE A 49 -14.99 -8.16 -24.01
C ILE A 49 -14.98 -8.59 -25.49
N LEU A 50 -15.69 -7.89 -26.37
CA LEU A 50 -15.65 -8.17 -27.81
C LEU A 50 -14.26 -8.01 -28.43
N LEU A 51 -13.50 -7.00 -28.00
CA LEU A 51 -12.11 -6.79 -28.45
C LEU A 51 -11.18 -7.93 -27.98
N VAL A 52 -11.27 -8.32 -26.71
CA VAL A 52 -10.52 -9.46 -26.16
C VAL A 52 -10.89 -10.77 -26.85
N LYS A 53 -12.18 -11.00 -27.14
CA LYS A 53 -12.65 -12.18 -27.91
C LYS A 53 -12.15 -12.18 -29.35
N HIS A 54 -12.02 -11.02 -29.99
CA HIS A 54 -11.46 -10.91 -31.33
C HIS A 54 -9.97 -11.27 -31.34
N TRP A 55 -9.19 -10.74 -30.40
CA TRP A 55 -7.79 -11.12 -30.20
C TRP A 55 -7.65 -12.62 -29.89
N TYR A 56 -8.43 -13.17 -28.95
CA TYR A 56 -8.44 -14.60 -28.62
C TYR A 56 -8.65 -15.47 -29.88
N ARG A 57 -9.59 -15.11 -30.76
CA ARG A 57 -9.84 -15.85 -32.01
C ARG A 57 -8.65 -15.82 -32.97
N HIS A 58 -7.92 -14.70 -33.03
CA HIS A 58 -6.70 -14.60 -33.83
C HIS A 58 -5.61 -15.53 -33.31
N VAL A 59 -5.41 -15.59 -31.98
CA VAL A 59 -4.48 -16.55 -31.36
C VAL A 59 -4.94 -17.99 -31.59
N ALA A 60 -6.22 -18.29 -31.42
CA ALA A 60 -6.77 -19.63 -31.65
C ALA A 60 -6.51 -20.11 -33.09
N ALA A 61 -6.82 -19.30 -34.11
CA ALA A 61 -6.57 -19.63 -35.51
C ALA A 61 -5.08 -19.86 -35.83
N GLN A 62 -4.16 -19.18 -35.13
CA GLN A 62 -2.72 -19.43 -35.25
C GLN A 62 -2.25 -20.73 -34.59
N ASN A 63 -3.04 -21.28 -33.65
CA ASN A 63 -2.73 -22.50 -32.90
C ASN A 63 -3.44 -23.76 -33.43
N GLU A 64 -4.35 -23.64 -34.41
CA GLU A 64 -5.12 -24.75 -35.01
C GLU A 64 -4.25 -25.83 -35.70
N GLY A 65 -2.94 -25.60 -35.85
CA GLY A 65 -1.96 -26.57 -36.39
C GLY A 65 -0.95 -27.14 -35.38
N GLN A 66 -1.03 -26.80 -34.08
CA GLN A 66 -0.10 -27.34 -33.06
C GLN A 66 -0.69 -28.50 -32.25
N VAL A 67 0.19 -29.26 -31.59
CA VAL A 67 -0.03 -30.60 -31.01
C VAL A 67 -1.36 -30.76 -30.24
N ALA A 68 -2.04 -31.88 -30.48
CA ALA A 68 -3.38 -32.23 -29.98
C ALA A 68 -3.59 -32.34 -28.44
N HIS A 69 -2.62 -31.91 -27.63
CA HIS A 69 -2.63 -32.11 -26.17
C HIS A 69 -2.79 -30.84 -25.33
N THR A 70 -2.87 -29.65 -25.93
CA THR A 70 -3.06 -28.39 -25.18
C THR A 70 -4.09 -27.47 -25.82
N SER A 71 -5.37 -27.76 -25.62
CA SER A 71 -6.44 -26.84 -25.98
C SER A 71 -6.31 -25.52 -25.20
N LEU A 72 -6.57 -24.39 -25.87
CA LEU A 72 -6.69 -23.09 -25.21
C LEU A 72 -7.88 -23.10 -24.23
N PRO A 73 -7.84 -22.29 -23.16
CA PRO A 73 -9.01 -22.08 -22.29
C PRO A 73 -10.19 -21.54 -23.10
N PRO A 74 -11.44 -21.87 -22.75
CA PRO A 74 -12.60 -21.38 -23.47
C PRO A 74 -12.63 -19.84 -23.46
N ALA A 75 -13.06 -19.23 -24.56
CA ALA A 75 -13.15 -17.76 -24.68
C ALA A 75 -13.91 -17.11 -23.50
N TYR A 76 -14.90 -17.82 -22.93
CA TYR A 76 -15.64 -17.41 -21.73
C TYR A 76 -14.75 -17.10 -20.51
N ALA A 77 -13.63 -17.81 -20.33
CA ALA A 77 -12.66 -17.52 -19.27
C ALA A 77 -12.04 -16.13 -19.44
N LEU A 78 -11.78 -15.70 -20.68
CA LEU A 78 -11.26 -14.37 -20.99
C LEU A 78 -12.37 -13.29 -20.87
N GLU A 79 -13.64 -13.65 -21.10
CA GLU A 79 -14.79 -12.77 -20.80
C GLU A 79 -14.87 -12.48 -19.29
N LEU A 80 -14.83 -13.52 -18.46
CA LEU A 80 -14.81 -13.40 -17.00
C LEU A 80 -13.58 -12.64 -16.50
N LEU A 81 -12.38 -12.94 -17.04
CA LEU A 81 -11.16 -12.21 -16.68
C LEU A 81 -11.24 -10.72 -17.05
N THR A 82 -11.92 -10.38 -18.15
CA THR A 82 -12.16 -8.98 -18.56
C THR A 82 -13.14 -8.27 -17.61
N ILE A 83 -14.18 -8.96 -17.14
CA ILE A 83 -15.10 -8.44 -16.12
C ILE A 83 -14.35 -8.19 -14.81
N PHE A 84 -13.60 -9.18 -14.33
CA PHE A 84 -12.75 -9.06 -13.13
C PHE A 84 -11.77 -7.89 -13.24
N ALA A 85 -11.04 -7.77 -14.36
CA ALA A 85 -10.10 -6.66 -14.59
C ALA A 85 -10.78 -5.29 -14.52
N TRP A 86 -12.01 -5.16 -15.03
CA TRP A 86 -12.77 -3.92 -14.94
C TRP A 86 -13.28 -3.63 -13.53
N GLU A 87 -13.86 -4.62 -12.84
CA GLU A 87 -14.39 -4.48 -11.47
C GLU A 87 -13.32 -4.10 -10.45
N GLN A 88 -12.15 -4.75 -10.53
CA GLN A 88 -11.02 -4.52 -9.61
C GLN A 88 -10.09 -3.40 -10.07
N GLY A 89 -10.30 -2.87 -11.27
CA GLY A 89 -9.45 -1.85 -11.90
C GLY A 89 -10.14 -0.50 -11.93
N SER A 90 -10.98 -0.29 -12.95
CA SER A 90 -11.60 1.01 -13.20
C SER A 90 -12.96 1.21 -12.54
N ASN A 91 -13.77 0.14 -12.41
CA ASN A 91 -15.16 0.11 -11.94
C ASN A 91 -16.02 1.32 -12.38
N SER A 92 -15.81 1.79 -13.62
CA SER A 92 -16.38 3.03 -14.15
C SER A 92 -16.96 2.80 -15.53
N HIS A 93 -18.06 3.48 -15.83
CA HIS A 93 -18.67 3.45 -17.17
C HIS A 93 -17.81 4.18 -18.22
N SER A 94 -16.87 5.04 -17.80
CA SER A 94 -16.07 5.93 -18.65
C SER A 94 -14.56 5.63 -18.61
N PHE A 95 -14.18 4.37 -18.83
CA PHE A 95 -12.78 3.92 -18.81
C PHE A 95 -12.06 4.04 -20.17
N ASN A 96 -10.72 3.97 -20.20
CA ASN A 96 -9.93 3.92 -21.44
C ASN A 96 -9.77 2.46 -21.94
N MET A 97 -10.11 2.21 -23.21
CA MET A 97 -10.10 0.87 -23.81
C MET A 97 -8.71 0.24 -23.89
N ALA A 98 -7.66 1.01 -24.18
CA ALA A 98 -6.28 0.52 -24.26
C ALA A 98 -5.75 0.13 -22.87
N GLN A 99 -6.04 0.93 -21.84
CA GLN A 99 -5.73 0.55 -20.45
C GLN A 99 -6.43 -0.75 -20.06
N GLY A 100 -7.72 -0.89 -20.40
CA GLY A 100 -8.49 -2.10 -20.13
C GLY A 100 -7.94 -3.34 -20.84
N LEU A 101 -7.64 -3.23 -22.14
CA LEU A 101 -7.05 -4.32 -22.91
C LEU A 101 -5.71 -4.74 -22.32
N ARG A 102 -4.81 -3.79 -22.06
CA ARG A 102 -3.51 -4.09 -21.42
C ARG A 102 -3.67 -4.76 -20.07
N THR A 103 -4.61 -4.32 -19.24
CA THR A 103 -4.85 -4.96 -17.93
C THR A 103 -5.20 -6.43 -18.09
N VAL A 104 -6.03 -6.79 -19.07
CA VAL A 104 -6.36 -8.19 -19.37
C VAL A 104 -5.13 -8.94 -19.89
N LEU A 105 -4.34 -8.38 -20.80
CA LEU A 105 -3.12 -9.02 -21.31
C LEU A 105 -2.06 -9.25 -20.22
N GLY A 106 -1.90 -8.31 -19.29
CA GLY A 106 -1.01 -8.45 -18.14
C GLY A 106 -1.48 -9.55 -17.17
N LEU A 107 -2.80 -9.67 -16.95
CA LEU A 107 -3.38 -10.76 -16.17
C LEU A 107 -3.24 -12.13 -16.87
N VAL A 108 -3.37 -12.19 -18.20
CA VAL A 108 -3.09 -13.39 -19.00
C VAL A 108 -1.63 -13.82 -18.86
N GLN A 109 -0.67 -12.88 -18.91
CA GLN A 109 0.74 -13.19 -18.67
C GLN A 109 1.01 -13.70 -17.25
N GLN A 110 0.17 -13.32 -16.28
CA GLN A 110 0.21 -13.80 -14.89
C GLN A 110 -0.71 -15.02 -14.65
N TYR A 111 -1.01 -15.84 -15.67
CA TYR A 111 -1.94 -16.97 -15.56
C TYR A 111 -1.62 -17.94 -14.41
N GLN A 112 -0.33 -18.13 -14.10
CA GLN A 112 0.15 -18.99 -13.00
C GLN A 112 -0.24 -18.48 -11.60
N ASP A 113 -0.80 -17.27 -11.49
CA ASP A 113 -1.27 -16.67 -10.24
C ASP A 113 -2.79 -16.40 -10.22
N LEU A 114 -3.50 -16.56 -11.34
CA LEU A 114 -4.92 -16.24 -11.45
C LEU A 114 -5.77 -17.05 -10.49
N CYS A 115 -6.44 -16.36 -9.57
CA CYS A 115 -7.32 -16.89 -8.55
C CYS A 115 -8.56 -15.99 -8.48
N VAL A 116 -9.47 -16.18 -9.44
CA VAL A 116 -10.62 -15.34 -9.72
C VAL A 116 -11.91 -16.12 -9.47
N TYR A 117 -12.78 -15.59 -8.61
CA TYR A 117 -14.16 -16.07 -8.43
C TYR A 117 -15.03 -14.98 -7.84
N TRP A 118 -16.35 -15.19 -7.90
CA TRP A 118 -17.36 -14.25 -7.38
C TRP A 118 -18.13 -14.86 -6.21
N THR A 119 -18.77 -14.02 -5.40
CA THR A 119 -19.58 -14.44 -4.25
C THR A 119 -21.02 -13.89 -4.30
N ASP A 120 -21.45 -13.46 -5.49
CA ASP A 120 -22.81 -12.99 -5.78
C ASP A 120 -23.85 -14.09 -5.54
N TYR A 121 -23.64 -15.27 -6.13
CA TYR A 121 -24.62 -16.37 -6.10
C TYR A 121 -24.28 -17.48 -5.10
N TYR A 122 -23.01 -17.82 -4.91
CA TYR A 122 -22.53 -18.70 -3.84
C TYR A 122 -21.61 -17.95 -2.86
N GLY A 123 -21.09 -18.60 -1.82
CA GLY A 123 -20.23 -17.93 -0.84
C GLY A 123 -19.77 -18.85 0.28
N ILE A 124 -19.02 -18.28 1.23
CA ILE A 124 -18.36 -19.02 2.33
C ILE A 124 -19.23 -19.11 3.60
N GLU A 125 -20.44 -18.56 3.58
CA GLU A 125 -21.35 -18.52 4.72
C GLU A 125 -21.87 -19.94 5.04
N ASP A 126 -22.15 -20.72 3.99
CA ASP A 126 -22.52 -22.13 4.08
C ASP A 126 -21.29 -23.04 4.29
N PRO A 127 -21.31 -23.98 5.25
CA PRO A 127 -20.17 -24.86 5.51
C PRO A 127 -19.76 -25.76 4.34
N ALA A 128 -20.71 -26.33 3.58
CA ALA A 128 -20.40 -27.24 2.49
C ALA A 128 -19.77 -26.49 1.30
N LEU A 129 -20.34 -25.34 0.94
CA LEU A 129 -19.74 -24.42 -0.03
C LEU A 129 -18.36 -23.94 0.42
N ARG A 130 -18.17 -23.58 1.69
CA ARG A 130 -16.86 -23.18 2.24
C ARG A 130 -15.81 -24.28 2.07
N THR A 131 -16.12 -25.51 2.47
CA THR A 131 -15.20 -26.66 2.32
C THR A 131 -14.87 -26.92 0.84
N HIS A 132 -15.85 -26.85 -0.05
CA HIS A 132 -15.65 -27.01 -1.49
C HIS A 132 -14.77 -25.89 -2.09
N LEU A 133 -15.06 -24.62 -1.78
CA LEU A 133 -14.27 -23.49 -2.25
C LEU A 133 -12.82 -23.55 -1.74
N LEU A 134 -12.59 -23.91 -0.47
CA LEU A 134 -11.25 -24.16 0.06
C LEU A 134 -10.55 -25.33 -0.68
N GLY A 135 -11.29 -26.32 -1.14
CA GLY A 135 -10.80 -27.37 -2.05
C GLY A 135 -10.38 -26.82 -3.42
N GLN A 136 -11.20 -25.99 -4.05
CA GLN A 136 -10.89 -25.33 -5.33
C GLN A 136 -9.66 -24.42 -5.22
N LEU A 137 -9.54 -23.63 -4.14
CA LEU A 137 -8.40 -22.72 -3.92
C LEU A 137 -7.05 -23.44 -3.82
N ARG A 138 -7.05 -24.72 -3.39
CA ARG A 138 -5.86 -25.61 -3.34
C ARG A 138 -5.50 -26.23 -4.69
N LYS A 139 -6.39 -26.24 -5.69
CA LYS A 139 -6.06 -26.73 -7.04
C LYS A 139 -4.96 -25.88 -7.69
N PRO A 140 -4.20 -26.40 -8.66
CA PRO A 140 -3.25 -25.61 -9.46
C PRO A 140 -3.89 -24.38 -10.11
N ARG A 141 -3.06 -23.39 -10.44
CA ARG A 141 -3.46 -22.18 -11.18
C ARG A 141 -3.34 -22.44 -12.69
N PRO A 142 -4.14 -21.78 -13.56
CA PRO A 142 -5.14 -20.76 -13.24
C PRO A 142 -6.43 -21.34 -12.67
N LEU A 143 -7.02 -20.58 -11.74
CA LEU A 143 -8.34 -20.81 -11.17
C LEU A 143 -9.23 -19.62 -11.53
N ILE A 144 -10.18 -19.84 -12.45
CA ILE A 144 -11.27 -18.90 -12.76
C ILE A 144 -12.56 -19.67 -12.60
N LEU A 145 -13.25 -19.49 -11.47
CA LEU A 145 -14.54 -20.15 -11.25
C LEU A 145 -15.66 -19.40 -11.97
N ASP A 146 -16.61 -20.15 -12.51
CA ASP A 146 -17.87 -19.59 -13.00
C ASP A 146 -18.60 -18.83 -11.87
N PRO A 147 -19.17 -17.64 -12.13
CA PRO A 147 -19.80 -16.82 -11.09
C PRO A 147 -21.09 -17.44 -10.53
N ALA A 148 -21.71 -18.40 -11.21
CA ALA A 148 -22.94 -19.07 -10.80
C ALA A 148 -22.76 -20.54 -10.42
N ASP A 149 -21.75 -21.23 -10.98
CA ASP A 149 -21.41 -22.63 -10.67
C ASP A 149 -20.04 -22.75 -9.95
N PRO A 150 -20.01 -22.97 -8.62
CA PRO A 150 -18.77 -23.06 -7.85
C PRO A 150 -17.96 -24.34 -8.14
N THR A 151 -18.48 -25.29 -8.93
CA THR A 151 -17.73 -26.50 -9.33
C THR A 151 -16.88 -26.26 -10.58
N TRP A 152 -17.22 -25.27 -11.40
CA TRP A 152 -16.66 -25.14 -12.74
C TRP A 152 -15.49 -24.15 -12.79
N ASN A 153 -14.26 -24.67 -12.79
CA ASN A 153 -13.09 -23.88 -13.17
C ASN A 153 -13.05 -23.74 -14.70
N VAL A 154 -13.53 -22.61 -15.22
CA VAL A 154 -13.47 -22.29 -16.66
C VAL A 154 -12.06 -21.95 -17.14
N GLY A 155 -11.11 -21.74 -16.22
CA GLY A 155 -9.71 -21.43 -16.54
C GLY A 155 -8.90 -22.61 -17.07
N GLN A 156 -9.44 -23.83 -17.12
CA GLN A 156 -8.70 -25.01 -17.60
C GLN A 156 -8.32 -24.88 -19.10
N GLY A 157 -7.08 -25.23 -19.44
CA GLY A 157 -6.50 -25.11 -20.78
C GLY A 157 -5.07 -24.57 -20.74
N SER A 158 -4.41 -24.49 -21.89
CA SER A 158 -3.08 -23.87 -22.00
C SER A 158 -3.18 -22.35 -22.22
N TRP A 159 -2.63 -21.59 -21.29
CA TRP A 159 -2.58 -20.12 -21.34
C TRP A 159 -1.29 -19.60 -21.97
N GLU A 160 -0.30 -20.45 -22.22
CA GLU A 160 1.02 -20.03 -22.68
C GLU A 160 0.99 -19.32 -24.06
N PRO A 161 0.26 -19.81 -25.09
CA PRO A 161 0.16 -19.09 -26.36
C PRO A 161 -0.54 -17.71 -26.21
N LEU A 162 -1.51 -17.62 -25.29
CA LEU A 162 -2.20 -16.36 -24.98
C LEU A 162 -1.26 -15.37 -24.25
N ALA A 163 -0.41 -15.85 -23.34
CA ALA A 163 0.59 -15.04 -22.65
C ALA A 163 1.66 -14.51 -23.62
N GLN A 164 2.18 -15.38 -24.50
CA GLN A 164 3.16 -15.01 -25.52
C GLN A 164 2.58 -14.00 -26.53
N SER A 165 1.37 -14.23 -27.03
CA SER A 165 0.69 -13.28 -27.93
C SER A 165 0.35 -11.96 -27.22
N GLY A 166 -0.05 -12.00 -25.95
CA GLY A 166 -0.33 -10.81 -25.16
C GLY A 166 0.91 -9.93 -24.95
N ALA A 167 2.05 -10.52 -24.63
CA ALA A 167 3.32 -9.82 -24.51
C ALA A 167 3.75 -9.17 -25.85
N ALA A 168 3.56 -9.87 -26.97
CA ALA A 168 3.82 -9.31 -28.31
C ALA A 168 2.85 -8.17 -28.68
N LEU A 169 1.60 -8.22 -28.23
CA LEU A 169 0.60 -7.18 -28.47
C LEU A 169 0.86 -5.91 -27.63
N GLU A 170 1.46 -6.03 -26.44
CA GLU A 170 1.82 -4.88 -25.59
C GLU A 170 2.87 -3.93 -26.19
N THR A 171 3.60 -4.36 -27.23
CA THR A 171 4.56 -3.51 -27.98
C THR A 171 3.94 -2.79 -29.18
N GLN A 172 2.67 -3.07 -29.51
CA GLN A 172 2.00 -2.51 -30.68
C GLN A 172 1.46 -1.11 -30.41
N ALA A 173 1.39 -0.29 -31.46
CA ALA A 173 1.00 1.13 -31.39
C ALA A 173 -0.36 1.38 -30.71
N CYS A 174 -1.29 0.41 -30.70
CA CYS A 174 -2.58 0.51 -30.01
C CYS A 174 -2.49 0.51 -28.47
N LEU A 175 -1.34 0.10 -27.90
CA LEU A 175 -1.05 0.08 -26.47
C LEU A 175 0.09 1.05 -26.09
N MET A 176 0.41 2.00 -26.97
CA MET A 176 1.37 3.08 -26.76
C MET A 176 0.66 4.44 -26.66
N GLY A 177 1.19 5.32 -25.81
CA GLY A 177 0.78 6.72 -25.68
C GLY A 177 1.35 7.61 -26.79
N GLY A 178 0.84 8.84 -26.89
CA GLY A 178 1.29 9.80 -27.90
C GLY A 178 2.74 10.29 -27.72
N ASP A 179 3.36 9.99 -26.57
CA ASP A 179 4.77 10.22 -26.26
C ASP A 179 5.65 8.98 -26.52
N GLY A 180 5.09 7.91 -27.08
CA GLY A 180 5.79 6.64 -27.31
C GLY A 180 6.02 5.81 -26.05
N THR A 181 5.37 6.14 -24.91
CA THR A 181 5.44 5.30 -23.71
C THR A 181 4.34 4.23 -23.70
N PRO A 182 4.56 3.05 -23.07
CA PRO A 182 3.50 2.05 -22.97
C PRO A 182 2.34 2.55 -22.09
N VAL A 183 1.10 2.45 -22.58
CA VAL A 183 -0.12 2.83 -21.84
C VAL A 183 -0.16 2.10 -20.51
N GLN A 184 -0.39 2.83 -19.40
CA GLN A 184 -0.40 2.21 -18.07
C GLN A 184 -1.66 1.35 -17.85
N PRO A 185 -1.53 0.10 -17.36
CA PRO A 185 -2.66 -0.77 -17.03
C PRO A 185 -3.41 -0.27 -15.79
N TRP A 186 -4.58 -0.84 -15.52
CA TRP A 186 -5.24 -0.67 -14.22
C TRP A 186 -4.56 -1.49 -13.14
N ASP A 187 -4.78 -1.06 -11.91
CA ASP A 187 -3.98 -1.45 -10.76
C ASP A 187 -4.49 -2.76 -10.09
N VAL A 188 -4.65 -3.80 -10.91
CA VAL A 188 -5.31 -5.08 -10.59
C VAL A 188 -4.29 -6.16 -10.21
N LEU A 189 -4.62 -6.97 -9.19
CA LEU A 189 -3.87 -8.19 -8.85
C LEU A 189 -4.61 -9.44 -9.36
N PRO A 190 -3.89 -10.53 -9.69
CA PRO A 190 -4.49 -11.78 -10.16
C PRO A 190 -5.23 -12.56 -9.05
N ALA A 191 -5.17 -12.11 -7.80
CA ALA A 191 -5.87 -12.69 -6.65
C ALA A 191 -6.32 -11.58 -5.68
N LEU A 192 -7.44 -11.78 -4.98
CA LEU A 192 -7.98 -10.79 -4.03
C LEU A 192 -7.63 -11.14 -2.57
N LEU A 193 -7.20 -10.14 -1.80
CA LEU A 193 -6.85 -10.29 -0.38
C LEU A 193 -7.98 -10.92 0.44
N HIS A 194 -9.21 -10.41 0.31
CA HIS A 194 -10.36 -10.90 1.08
C HIS A 194 -10.82 -12.31 0.66
N GLN A 195 -10.34 -12.81 -0.49
CA GLN A 195 -10.57 -14.16 -1.00
C GLN A 195 -9.37 -15.11 -0.73
N THR A 196 -8.27 -14.60 -0.21
CA THR A 196 -7.08 -15.38 0.16
C THR A 196 -7.32 -16.05 1.52
N PRO A 197 -7.14 -17.38 1.66
CA PRO A 197 -7.23 -18.05 2.96
C PRO A 197 -6.26 -17.47 3.99
N ALA A 198 -6.65 -17.41 5.26
CA ALA A 198 -5.83 -16.89 6.35
C ALA A 198 -4.41 -17.49 6.42
N GLY A 199 -4.26 -18.78 6.13
CA GLY A 199 -2.96 -19.48 6.09
C GLY A 199 -2.06 -19.11 4.91
N ASP A 200 -2.62 -18.56 3.82
CA ASP A 200 -1.90 -18.20 2.59
C ASP A 200 -1.45 -16.73 2.56
N LEU A 201 -1.68 -15.95 3.64
CA LEU A 201 -1.34 -14.52 3.66
C LEU A 201 0.16 -14.23 3.51
N ASP A 202 1.04 -15.04 4.09
CA ASP A 202 2.49 -14.92 3.87
C ASP A 202 2.85 -15.13 2.37
N LYS A 203 2.18 -16.07 1.69
CA LYS A 203 2.34 -16.35 0.25
C LYS A 203 1.78 -15.22 -0.61
N PHE A 204 0.63 -14.65 -0.25
CA PHE A 204 0.07 -13.47 -0.93
C PHE A 204 1.01 -12.26 -0.83
N ILE A 205 1.60 -12.01 0.35
CA ILE A 205 2.55 -10.91 0.55
C ILE A 205 3.80 -11.11 -0.30
N SER A 206 4.41 -12.31 -0.29
CA SER A 206 5.65 -12.57 -1.05
C SER A 206 5.46 -12.56 -2.55
N ARG A 207 4.32 -13.06 -3.05
CA ARG A 207 4.01 -13.12 -4.48
C ARG A 207 3.64 -11.75 -5.08
N PHE A 208 2.80 -10.98 -4.38
CA PHE A 208 2.14 -9.80 -4.96
C PHE A 208 2.56 -8.46 -4.34
N LEU A 209 2.95 -8.41 -3.05
CA LEU A 209 3.17 -7.14 -2.35
C LEU A 209 4.65 -6.78 -2.17
N GLN A 210 5.55 -7.76 -2.10
CA GLN A 210 6.99 -7.52 -1.93
C GLN A 210 7.62 -7.01 -3.23
N PRO A 211 8.36 -5.87 -3.22
CA PRO A 211 9.07 -5.37 -4.40
C PRO A 211 10.22 -6.30 -4.82
N ASN A 212 10.48 -6.36 -6.13
CA ASN A 212 11.58 -7.16 -6.69
C ASN A 212 12.96 -6.69 -6.22
N ARG A 213 13.78 -7.63 -5.73
CA ARG A 213 15.13 -7.36 -5.18
C ARG A 213 16.12 -6.79 -6.20
N HIS A 214 16.09 -7.25 -7.44
CA HIS A 214 16.96 -6.75 -8.51
C HIS A 214 16.61 -5.28 -8.80
N PHE A 215 15.33 -5.00 -9.07
CA PHE A 215 14.85 -3.64 -9.30
C PHE A 215 15.18 -2.68 -8.15
N LEU A 216 14.92 -3.09 -6.89
CA LEU A 216 15.33 -2.30 -5.73
C LEU A 216 16.84 -1.99 -5.73
N THR A 217 17.69 -2.94 -6.12
CA THR A 217 19.15 -2.72 -6.18
C THR A 217 19.52 -1.65 -7.22
N GLN A 218 18.86 -1.64 -8.39
CA GLN A 218 19.06 -0.63 -9.42
C GLN A 218 18.56 0.75 -8.96
N VAL A 219 17.38 0.80 -8.33
CA VAL A 219 16.81 2.02 -7.72
C VAL A 219 17.75 2.57 -6.63
N ASN A 220 18.34 1.71 -5.80
CA ASN A 220 19.31 2.13 -4.78
C ASN A 220 20.53 2.83 -5.37
N LYS A 221 21.07 2.28 -6.47
CA LYS A 221 22.23 2.83 -7.19
C LYS A 221 21.86 4.19 -7.80
N ALA A 222 20.76 4.27 -8.52
CA ALA A 222 20.25 5.52 -9.10
C ALA A 222 20.02 6.62 -8.04
N VAL A 223 19.36 6.28 -6.93
CA VAL A 223 19.10 7.22 -5.83
C VAL A 223 20.40 7.64 -5.14
N ASN A 224 21.40 6.77 -5.01
CA ASN A 224 22.72 7.15 -4.49
C ASN A 224 23.38 8.19 -5.39
N THR A 225 23.38 7.99 -6.71
CA THR A 225 23.88 8.96 -7.69
C THR A 225 23.15 10.30 -7.57
N ILE A 226 21.82 10.28 -7.53
CA ILE A 226 20.99 11.50 -7.35
C ILE A 226 21.33 12.21 -6.02
N CYS A 227 21.44 11.47 -4.91
CA CYS A 227 21.75 12.06 -3.60
C CYS A 227 23.15 12.66 -3.54
N SER A 228 24.16 12.09 -4.21
CA SER A 228 25.49 12.71 -4.34
C SER A 228 25.43 13.93 -5.25
N PHE A 229 24.80 13.83 -6.43
CA PHE A 229 24.65 14.94 -7.34
C PHE A 229 23.98 16.15 -6.67
N LEU A 230 22.89 15.95 -5.94
CA LEU A 230 22.20 17.02 -5.21
C LEU A 230 23.09 17.67 -4.16
N ARG A 231 23.87 16.89 -3.40
CA ARG A 231 24.79 17.42 -2.38
C ARG A 231 25.94 18.23 -2.98
N GLU A 232 26.47 17.77 -4.11
CA GLU A 232 27.68 18.32 -4.72
C GLU A 232 27.40 19.47 -5.69
N ASN A 233 26.23 19.47 -6.37
CA ASN A 233 25.96 20.35 -7.52
C ASN A 233 24.81 21.34 -7.31
N CYS A 234 23.80 20.99 -6.51
CA CYS A 234 22.49 21.64 -6.57
C CYS A 234 22.48 23.14 -6.23
N PHE A 235 23.52 23.65 -5.55
CA PHE A 235 23.62 25.06 -5.17
C PHE A 235 25.06 25.58 -5.26
N GLN A 236 25.90 25.04 -6.15
CA GLN A 236 27.34 25.40 -6.25
C GLN A 236 27.61 26.91 -6.35
N ASN A 237 26.74 27.64 -7.05
CA ASN A 237 26.89 29.08 -7.30
C ASN A 237 26.03 29.95 -6.35
N SER A 238 25.61 29.39 -5.20
CA SER A 238 24.67 30.01 -4.26
C SER A 238 25.21 29.94 -2.83
N PRO A 239 24.84 30.87 -1.93
CA PRO A 239 25.15 30.74 -0.49
C PRO A 239 24.41 29.57 0.18
N ILE A 240 23.39 29.00 -0.47
CA ILE A 240 22.67 27.82 0.01
C ILE A 240 23.57 26.58 -0.09
N LYS A 241 23.63 25.77 0.97
CA LYS A 241 24.31 24.47 0.96
C LYS A 241 23.34 23.36 1.32
N VAL A 242 23.47 22.22 0.65
CA VAL A 242 22.81 20.97 1.07
C VAL A 242 23.60 20.38 2.24
N LEU A 243 22.98 20.35 3.43
CA LEU A 243 23.58 19.81 4.64
C LEU A 243 23.61 18.27 4.61
N LYS A 244 22.47 17.67 4.26
CA LYS A 244 22.31 16.21 4.09
C LYS A 244 21.09 15.91 3.20
N VAL A 245 21.07 14.73 2.60
CA VAL A 245 19.91 14.20 1.86
C VAL A 245 19.50 12.88 2.50
N VAL A 246 18.26 12.82 2.99
CA VAL A 246 17.72 11.68 3.73
C VAL A 246 16.66 10.97 2.91
N LYS A 247 16.77 9.65 2.83
CA LYS A 247 15.75 8.79 2.21
C LYS A 247 14.65 8.52 3.23
N GLY A 248 13.42 8.88 2.88
CA GLY A 248 12.19 8.66 3.66
C GLY A 248 11.22 7.71 2.96
N GLY A 249 9.93 7.91 3.22
CA GLY A 249 8.84 7.16 2.61
C GLY A 249 8.80 5.68 2.97
N SER A 250 7.95 4.95 2.27
CA SER A 250 7.76 3.51 2.47
C SER A 250 9.00 2.69 2.09
N SER A 251 9.73 3.20 1.09
CA SER A 251 10.99 2.69 0.59
C SER A 251 12.09 2.63 1.66
N ALA A 252 12.43 3.75 2.30
CA ALA A 252 13.47 3.76 3.33
C ALA A 252 13.04 3.00 4.61
N LYS A 253 11.75 3.02 4.95
CA LYS A 253 11.16 2.26 6.07
C LYS A 253 11.21 0.73 5.83
N GLY A 254 11.44 0.27 4.59
CA GLY A 254 11.39 -1.14 4.22
C GLY A 254 9.97 -1.72 4.18
N THR A 255 8.96 -0.87 3.94
CA THR A 255 7.51 -1.20 3.89
C THR A 255 6.86 -0.82 2.54
N ALA A 256 7.69 -0.65 1.50
CA ALA A 256 7.28 -0.39 0.12
C ALA A 256 6.48 -1.56 -0.51
N LEU A 257 5.56 -1.22 -1.42
CA LEU A 257 4.71 -2.17 -2.17
C LEU A 257 5.17 -2.29 -3.62
N ARG A 258 5.19 -3.51 -4.17
CA ARG A 258 5.52 -3.77 -5.59
C ARG A 258 4.66 -2.89 -6.53
N GLY A 259 5.29 -2.30 -7.54
CA GLY A 259 4.67 -1.44 -8.56
C GLY A 259 4.04 -0.13 -8.07
N ARG A 260 3.97 0.10 -6.74
CA ARG A 260 3.24 1.21 -6.11
C ARG A 260 4.02 1.81 -4.94
N SER A 261 5.35 1.85 -5.06
CA SER A 261 6.25 2.30 -3.98
C SER A 261 6.41 3.82 -4.00
N ASP A 262 6.16 4.44 -2.85
CA ASP A 262 6.44 5.86 -2.62
C ASP A 262 7.68 6.00 -1.73
N ALA A 263 8.57 6.90 -2.13
CA ALA A 263 9.82 7.24 -1.47
C ALA A 263 9.93 8.76 -1.32
N ASP A 264 10.56 9.22 -0.23
CA ASP A 264 10.81 10.65 -0.05
C ASP A 264 12.33 10.88 -0.14
N LEU A 265 12.75 11.98 -0.78
CA LEU A 265 14.12 12.52 -0.67
C LEU A 265 14.03 13.87 0.06
N VAL A 266 14.32 13.84 1.36
CA VAL A 266 14.32 15.05 2.18
C VAL A 266 15.68 15.73 2.07
N VAL A 267 15.69 16.93 1.51
CA VAL A 267 16.90 17.73 1.23
C VAL A 267 17.01 18.80 2.31
N PHE A 268 17.97 18.62 3.21
CA PHE A 268 18.20 19.54 4.32
C PHE A 268 19.10 20.70 3.87
N LEU A 269 18.66 21.95 4.07
CA LEU A 269 19.31 23.14 3.51
C LEU A 269 19.74 24.13 4.60
N SER A 270 20.93 24.71 4.43
CA SER A 270 21.51 25.69 5.35
C SER A 270 20.82 27.06 5.36
N CYS A 271 19.92 27.32 4.40
CA CYS A 271 19.15 28.56 4.30
C CYS A 271 17.92 28.60 5.22
N PHE A 272 17.60 27.50 5.89
CA PHE A 272 16.59 27.44 6.94
C PHE A 272 17.29 27.35 8.31
N GLN A 273 16.95 28.26 9.22
CA GLN A 273 17.45 28.33 10.59
C GLN A 273 16.36 28.02 11.63
N GLN A 274 15.09 28.00 11.20
CA GLN A 274 13.92 27.71 12.02
C GLN A 274 12.82 27.07 11.17
N PHE A 275 11.83 26.43 11.82
CA PHE A 275 10.75 25.70 11.15
C PHE A 275 9.95 26.55 10.13
N SER A 276 9.58 27.78 10.52
CA SER A 276 8.74 28.69 9.72
C SER A 276 9.33 29.12 8.38
N GLU A 277 10.65 29.02 8.20
CA GLU A 277 11.34 29.49 6.99
C GLU A 277 11.16 28.55 5.78
N GLN A 278 10.73 27.30 6.00
CA GLN A 278 10.47 26.32 4.93
C GLN A 278 9.40 26.75 3.92
N GLY A 279 8.51 27.67 4.31
CA GLY A 279 7.42 28.14 3.44
C GLY A 279 7.88 29.18 2.40
N ASN A 280 8.64 30.17 2.84
CA ASN A 280 8.78 31.45 2.11
C ASN A 280 9.65 31.36 0.84
N LYS A 281 10.60 30.42 0.78
CA LYS A 281 11.50 30.21 -0.39
C LYS A 281 11.27 28.87 -1.11
N ARG A 282 10.19 28.16 -0.79
CA ARG A 282 10.00 26.76 -1.21
C ARG A 282 9.96 26.57 -2.72
N ALA A 283 9.29 27.48 -3.44
CA ALA A 283 9.15 27.40 -4.89
C ALA A 283 10.48 27.63 -5.63
N GLU A 284 11.26 28.64 -5.24
CA GLU A 284 12.61 28.94 -5.76
C GLU A 284 13.54 27.74 -5.57
N ILE A 285 13.58 27.21 -4.35
CA ILE A 285 14.39 26.04 -3.99
C ILE A 285 13.97 24.78 -4.79
N ILE A 286 12.67 24.56 -4.97
CA ILE A 286 12.16 23.44 -5.78
C ILE A 286 12.53 23.59 -7.26
N SER A 287 12.45 24.81 -7.81
CA SER A 287 12.81 25.10 -9.20
C SER A 287 14.31 24.86 -9.47
N GLU A 288 15.19 25.27 -8.55
CA GLU A 288 16.62 24.97 -8.64
C GLU A 288 16.88 23.45 -8.54
N ILE A 289 16.27 22.76 -7.56
CA ILE A 289 16.38 21.30 -7.44
C ILE A 289 15.90 20.60 -8.72
N GLN A 290 14.82 21.07 -9.36
CA GLN A 290 14.34 20.51 -10.62
C GLN A 290 15.37 20.68 -11.75
N THR A 291 15.86 21.90 -11.96
CA THR A 291 16.90 22.21 -12.97
C THR A 291 18.14 21.33 -12.78
N GLN A 292 18.51 21.09 -11.52
CA GLN A 292 19.67 20.27 -11.16
C GLN A 292 19.40 18.77 -11.32
N LEU A 293 18.18 18.28 -11.07
CA LEU A 293 17.80 16.91 -11.41
C LEU A 293 17.74 16.67 -12.93
N GLU A 294 17.27 17.63 -13.72
CA GLU A 294 17.30 17.57 -15.18
C GLU A 294 18.75 17.54 -15.70
N ALA A 295 19.63 18.37 -15.15
CA ALA A 295 21.07 18.30 -15.44
C ALA A 295 21.70 16.97 -15.00
N CYS A 296 21.26 16.38 -13.88
CA CYS A 296 21.70 15.06 -13.42
C CYS A 296 21.27 13.97 -14.42
N GLN A 297 20.01 13.99 -14.85
CA GLN A 297 19.42 13.06 -15.82
C GLN A 297 20.16 13.08 -17.17
N GLN A 298 20.64 14.25 -17.61
CA GLN A 298 21.42 14.40 -18.85
C GLN A 298 22.89 13.97 -18.70
N LYS A 299 23.52 14.25 -17.55
CA LYS A 299 24.96 14.03 -17.32
C LYS A 299 25.32 12.63 -16.81
N GLN A 300 24.36 11.90 -16.22
CA GLN A 300 24.59 10.63 -15.55
C GLN A 300 23.88 9.48 -16.28
N GLN A 301 24.47 8.28 -16.27
CA GLN A 301 23.85 7.08 -16.80
C GLN A 301 23.09 6.32 -15.70
N PHE A 302 21.87 5.88 -16.03
CA PHE A 302 20.98 5.16 -15.12
C PHE A 302 20.52 3.83 -15.74
N GLU A 303 20.54 2.76 -14.95
CA GLU A 303 19.99 1.44 -15.31
C GLU A 303 18.45 1.38 -15.24
N VAL A 304 17.84 2.46 -14.79
CA VAL A 304 16.39 2.67 -14.69
C VAL A 304 15.99 3.84 -15.58
N LYS A 305 14.78 3.83 -16.10
CA LYS A 305 14.19 4.99 -16.75
C LYS A 305 13.89 6.03 -15.66
N PHE A 306 14.59 7.15 -15.70
CA PHE A 306 14.40 8.28 -14.78
C PHE A 306 13.54 9.33 -15.48
N GLU A 307 12.39 9.68 -14.91
CA GLU A 307 11.45 10.66 -15.49
C GLU A 307 11.02 11.67 -14.41
N ILE A 308 11.27 12.94 -14.67
CA ILE A 308 10.92 14.06 -13.77
C ILE A 308 9.52 14.57 -14.13
N SER A 309 8.70 14.88 -13.13
CA SER A 309 7.38 15.46 -13.35
C SER A 309 7.50 16.85 -13.99
N LYS A 310 6.83 17.03 -15.13
CA LYS A 310 6.68 18.35 -15.78
C LYS A 310 5.60 19.23 -15.14
N TRP A 311 4.92 18.74 -14.09
CA TRP A 311 3.86 19.48 -13.43
C TRP A 311 4.42 20.26 -12.24
N GLU A 312 4.49 21.58 -12.38
CA GLU A 312 4.98 22.49 -11.34
C GLU A 312 4.10 22.43 -10.09
N ASN A 313 4.70 22.07 -8.96
CA ASN A 313 4.05 22.12 -7.65
C ASN A 313 4.98 22.83 -6.66
N PRO A 314 4.59 24.01 -6.12
CA PRO A 314 5.46 24.81 -5.25
C PRO A 314 5.73 24.18 -3.88
N ARG A 315 5.20 22.97 -3.60
CA ARG A 315 5.40 22.24 -2.34
C ARG A 315 6.21 20.96 -2.47
N VAL A 316 6.23 20.30 -3.64
CA VAL A 316 6.94 19.04 -3.83
C VAL A 316 7.36 18.90 -5.29
N LEU A 317 8.58 18.43 -5.51
CA LEU A 317 9.05 18.00 -6.83
C LEU A 317 8.98 16.47 -6.89
N SER A 318 8.22 15.93 -7.83
CA SER A 318 8.06 14.49 -7.98
C SER A 318 8.83 13.96 -9.20
N PHE A 319 9.40 12.76 -9.09
CA PHE A 319 9.97 12.01 -10.21
C PHE A 319 9.71 10.51 -10.05
N SER A 320 9.86 9.74 -11.12
CA SER A 320 9.76 8.27 -11.08
C SER A 320 11.04 7.59 -11.56
N LEU A 321 11.37 6.46 -10.94
CA LEU A 321 12.38 5.51 -11.42
C LEU A 321 11.68 4.21 -11.79
N THR A 322 11.70 3.86 -13.08
CA THR A 322 10.99 2.71 -13.64
C THR A 322 11.98 1.71 -14.25
N SER A 323 11.75 0.41 -14.10
CA SER A 323 12.62 -0.61 -14.71
C SER A 323 12.54 -0.54 -16.24
N GLN A 324 13.68 -0.66 -16.90
CA GLN A 324 13.75 -0.70 -18.37
C GLN A 324 13.27 -2.06 -18.94
N THR A 325 13.26 -3.12 -18.12
CA THR A 325 12.91 -4.49 -18.54
C THR A 325 11.62 -5.03 -17.91
N MET A 326 11.19 -4.50 -16.76
CA MET A 326 9.98 -4.92 -16.06
C MET A 326 8.99 -3.77 -15.95
N LEU A 327 8.07 -3.65 -16.92
CA LEU A 327 7.17 -2.50 -17.06
C LEU A 327 6.22 -2.27 -15.87
N ASP A 328 6.00 -3.28 -15.01
CA ASP A 328 5.21 -3.20 -13.78
C ASP A 328 5.99 -2.70 -12.55
N HIS A 329 7.29 -2.39 -12.71
CA HIS A 329 8.18 -1.98 -11.62
C HIS A 329 8.56 -0.51 -11.70
N SER A 330 7.91 0.30 -10.87
CA SER A 330 8.21 1.73 -10.68
C SER A 330 8.28 2.11 -9.20
N VAL A 331 9.04 3.16 -8.89
CA VAL A 331 9.07 3.86 -7.61
C VAL A 331 8.90 5.34 -7.87
N ASN A 332 7.90 5.96 -7.23
CA ASN A 332 7.72 7.41 -7.24
C ASN A 332 8.49 8.03 -6.08
N PHE A 333 9.14 9.16 -6.35
CA PHE A 333 9.95 9.92 -5.42
C PHE A 333 9.43 11.33 -5.28
N ASP A 334 9.18 11.76 -4.05
CA ASP A 334 8.88 13.14 -3.70
C ASP A 334 10.10 13.81 -3.06
N VAL A 335 10.56 14.93 -3.62
CA VAL A 335 11.70 15.70 -3.12
C VAL A 335 11.19 16.87 -2.28
N LEU A 336 11.66 16.91 -1.02
CA LEU A 336 11.11 17.74 0.04
C LEU A 336 12.22 18.56 0.72
N PRO A 337 12.33 19.87 0.45
CA PRO A 337 13.23 20.73 1.21
C PRO A 337 12.83 20.81 2.69
N ALA A 338 13.80 20.74 3.62
CA ALA A 338 13.56 20.76 5.06
C ALA A 338 14.64 21.50 5.86
N PHE A 339 14.24 21.99 7.04
CA PHE A 339 15.12 22.53 8.08
C PHE A 339 15.75 21.39 8.88
N ASP A 340 17.06 21.47 9.15
CA ASP A 340 17.78 20.45 9.94
C ASP A 340 17.61 20.65 11.45
N ALA A 341 16.39 20.46 11.93
CA ALA A 341 16.03 20.60 13.34
C ALA A 341 16.76 19.61 14.27
N LEU A 342 17.31 18.52 13.73
CA LEU A 342 18.03 17.49 14.49
C LEU A 342 19.55 17.67 14.45
N GLY A 343 20.07 18.37 13.44
CA GLY A 343 21.51 18.51 13.20
C GLY A 343 22.21 17.15 13.08
N GLN A 344 23.35 17.04 13.77
CA GLN A 344 24.16 15.82 13.80
C GLN A 344 23.78 14.94 15.01
N LEU A 345 22.64 14.24 14.90
CA LEU A 345 22.15 13.31 15.93
C LEU A 345 22.89 11.96 15.87
N ALA A 346 23.31 11.43 17.02
CA ALA A 346 23.93 10.10 17.09
C ALA A 346 22.87 8.99 16.93
N ALA A 347 23.24 7.87 16.29
CA ALA A 347 22.33 6.75 16.06
C ALA A 347 21.74 6.20 17.37
N GLY A 348 20.41 6.22 17.49
CA GLY A 348 19.68 5.77 18.69
C GLY A 348 19.69 6.77 19.87
N SER A 349 20.28 7.96 19.72
CA SER A 349 20.16 9.02 20.73
C SER A 349 18.85 9.78 20.60
N ARG A 350 18.30 10.22 21.74
CA ARG A 350 17.06 11.01 21.79
C ARG A 350 17.36 12.48 21.47
N PRO A 351 16.55 13.17 20.64
CA PRO A 351 16.72 14.61 20.39
C PRO A 351 16.63 15.45 21.67
N SER A 352 17.29 16.62 21.67
CA SER A 352 17.14 17.59 22.75
C SER A 352 15.68 18.03 22.89
N PRO A 353 15.08 18.07 24.10
CA PRO A 353 13.71 18.56 24.30
C PRO A 353 13.47 19.96 23.75
N GLN A 354 14.51 20.81 23.71
CA GLN A 354 14.46 22.15 23.15
C GLN A 354 13.98 22.16 21.70
N VAL A 355 14.40 21.19 20.87
CA VAL A 355 13.95 21.06 19.46
C VAL A 355 12.44 20.91 19.37
N TYR A 356 11.84 20.16 20.30
CA TYR A 356 10.40 19.98 20.37
C TYR A 356 9.69 21.18 21.01
N ALA A 357 10.31 21.87 21.96
CA ALA A 357 9.77 23.13 22.50
C ALA A 357 9.75 24.25 21.45
N ASP A 358 10.78 24.33 20.59
CA ASP A 358 10.83 25.22 19.43
C ASP A 358 9.76 24.83 18.40
N LEU A 359 9.63 23.55 18.06
CA LEU A 359 8.56 23.04 17.18
C LEU A 359 7.17 23.42 17.69
N ILE A 360 6.89 23.21 18.98
CA ILE A 360 5.59 23.53 19.59
C ILE A 360 5.30 25.04 19.52
N ARG A 361 6.32 25.89 19.68
CA ARG A 361 6.20 27.35 19.53
C ARG A 361 6.00 27.81 18.08
N SER A 362 6.57 27.11 17.10
CA SER A 362 6.45 27.42 15.67
C SER A 362 5.26 26.74 14.96
N CYS A 363 4.58 25.78 15.60
CA CYS A 363 3.54 24.97 14.98
C CYS A 363 2.21 25.74 14.84
N HIS A 364 1.87 26.14 13.61
CA HIS A 364 0.54 26.65 13.28
C HIS A 364 -0.42 25.54 12.85
N SER A 365 0.08 24.47 12.24
CA SER A 365 -0.70 23.28 11.89
C SER A 365 0.01 21.96 12.27
N ALA A 366 -0.79 20.97 12.70
CA ALA A 366 -0.28 19.71 13.25
C ALA A 366 0.47 18.89 12.20
N GLY A 367 1.72 18.49 12.49
CA GLY A 367 2.55 17.68 11.59
C GLY A 367 3.14 18.41 10.38
N GLU A 368 3.00 19.75 10.31
CA GLU A 368 3.48 20.61 9.21
C GLU A 368 4.96 20.41 8.88
N PHE A 369 5.77 20.20 9.93
CA PHE A 369 7.22 20.08 9.87
C PHE A 369 7.71 18.64 10.04
N SER A 370 6.85 17.64 9.86
CA SER A 370 7.19 16.21 10.03
C SER A 370 8.37 15.75 9.16
N THR A 371 8.64 16.43 8.03
CA THR A 371 9.83 16.22 7.18
C THR A 371 11.15 16.45 7.91
N CYS A 372 11.21 17.35 8.90
CA CYS A 372 12.40 17.56 9.73
C CYS A 372 12.79 16.30 10.53
N PHE A 373 11.80 15.45 10.81
CA PHE A 373 11.93 14.27 11.68
C PHE A 373 11.90 12.95 10.88
N THR A 374 12.05 13.00 9.55
CA THR A 374 12.02 11.81 8.69
C THR A 374 13.03 10.74 9.08
N GLU A 375 14.20 11.11 9.62
CA GLU A 375 15.18 10.16 10.15
C GLU A 375 14.60 9.33 11.31
N LEU A 376 13.94 9.98 12.26
CA LEU A 376 13.29 9.33 13.41
C LEU A 376 12.09 8.47 12.98
N GLN A 377 11.26 8.97 12.05
CA GLN A 377 10.16 8.20 11.47
C GLN A 377 10.63 6.95 10.72
N ARG A 378 11.77 7.04 10.02
CA ARG A 378 12.41 5.93 9.32
C ARG A 378 12.92 4.92 10.34
N ASP A 379 13.71 5.35 11.32
CA ASP A 379 14.44 4.47 12.24
C ASP A 379 13.50 3.73 13.20
N PHE A 380 12.37 4.35 13.55
CA PHE A 380 11.27 3.71 14.29
C PHE A 380 10.70 2.45 13.58
N VAL A 381 10.74 2.40 12.24
CA VAL A 381 10.24 1.27 11.44
C VAL A 381 11.37 0.37 10.93
N VAL A 382 12.53 0.93 10.59
CA VAL A 382 13.69 0.18 10.08
C VAL A 382 14.21 -0.86 11.09
N SER A 383 14.18 -0.55 12.38
CA SER A 383 14.56 -1.47 13.47
C SER A 383 13.64 -2.67 13.66
N ARG A 384 12.48 -2.73 12.97
CA ARG A 384 11.43 -3.74 13.22
C ARG A 384 11.63 -5.05 12.43
N PRO A 385 11.14 -6.20 12.95
CA PRO A 385 11.28 -7.49 12.28
C PRO A 385 10.70 -7.51 10.86
N THR A 386 11.32 -8.30 9.97
CA THR A 386 10.87 -8.44 8.57
C THR A 386 9.41 -8.88 8.47
N LYS A 387 8.96 -9.78 9.35
CA LYS A 387 7.56 -10.24 9.38
C LYS A 387 6.58 -9.10 9.75
N LEU A 388 6.96 -8.20 10.67
CA LEU A 388 6.15 -7.01 10.97
C LEU A 388 6.10 -6.04 9.77
N LYS A 389 7.21 -5.85 9.05
CA LYS A 389 7.22 -5.04 7.81
C LYS A 389 6.33 -5.65 6.71
N SER A 390 6.23 -6.98 6.65
CA SER A 390 5.29 -7.70 5.77
C SER A 390 3.83 -7.52 6.20
N LEU A 391 3.51 -7.54 7.50
CA LEU A 391 2.18 -7.18 8.00
C LEU A 391 1.81 -5.73 7.67
N ILE A 392 2.76 -4.78 7.81
CA ILE A 392 2.55 -3.39 7.41
C ILE A 392 2.22 -3.29 5.92
N ARG A 393 2.90 -4.05 5.03
CA ARG A 393 2.54 -4.12 3.60
C ARG A 393 1.10 -4.61 3.39
N LEU A 394 0.69 -5.65 4.11
CA LEU A 394 -0.67 -6.21 4.01
C LEU A 394 -1.74 -5.18 4.39
N VAL A 395 -1.55 -4.48 5.52
CA VAL A 395 -2.45 -3.41 5.98
C VAL A 395 -2.49 -2.24 5.00
N LYS A 396 -1.35 -1.83 4.44
CA LYS A 396 -1.27 -0.77 3.42
C LYS A 396 -1.97 -1.16 2.12
N HIS A 397 -1.80 -2.40 1.67
CA HIS A 397 -2.49 -2.92 0.49
C HIS A 397 -4.01 -2.91 0.67
N TRP A 398 -4.50 -3.47 1.79
CA TRP A 398 -5.91 -3.42 2.17
C TRP A 398 -6.45 -1.99 2.18
N TYR A 399 -5.75 -1.06 2.84
CA TYR A 399 -6.14 0.34 2.91
C TYR A 399 -6.24 1.01 1.52
N ARG A 400 -5.30 0.73 0.60
CA ARG A 400 -5.34 1.25 -0.78
C ARG A 400 -6.50 0.70 -1.60
N GLN A 401 -6.89 -0.56 -1.44
CA GLN A 401 -8.07 -1.11 -2.12
C GLN A 401 -9.34 -0.33 -1.76
N LEU A 402 -9.45 0.17 -0.53
CA LEU A 402 -10.58 1.01 -0.10
C LEU A 402 -10.57 2.40 -0.75
N GLN A 403 -9.38 3.02 -0.89
CA GLN A 403 -9.21 4.29 -1.58
C GLN A 403 -9.55 4.19 -3.08
N GLY A 404 -9.16 3.08 -3.74
CA GLY A 404 -9.38 2.88 -5.17
C GLY A 404 -10.83 2.56 -5.56
N HIS A 405 -11.60 1.86 -4.70
CA HIS A 405 -12.90 1.31 -5.09
C HIS A 405 -14.10 1.87 -4.30
N LYS A 406 -13.88 2.44 -3.11
CA LYS A 406 -14.97 2.64 -2.12
C LYS A 406 -15.05 4.02 -1.45
N THR A 407 -14.36 5.04 -1.97
CA THR A 407 -14.55 6.43 -1.52
C THR A 407 -15.42 7.24 -2.49
N PRO A 408 -16.76 7.32 -2.27
CA PRO A 408 -17.60 8.30 -2.95
C PRO A 408 -17.05 9.71 -2.79
N LYS A 409 -17.01 10.46 -3.91
CA LYS A 409 -16.66 11.88 -3.92
C LYS A 409 -17.51 12.63 -2.88
N GLY A 410 -16.86 13.42 -2.02
CA GLY A 410 -17.52 14.26 -1.02
C GLY A 410 -17.65 13.69 0.40
N LYS A 411 -17.19 12.46 0.70
CA LYS A 411 -17.29 11.91 2.07
C LYS A 411 -16.20 12.33 3.07
N GLY A 412 -15.26 13.19 2.68
CA GLY A 412 -14.12 13.60 3.51
C GLY A 412 -12.98 12.56 3.52
N PRO A 413 -11.76 12.94 4.00
CA PRO A 413 -10.57 12.10 3.88
C PRO A 413 -10.62 10.87 4.81
N LEU A 414 -10.09 9.75 4.31
CA LEU A 414 -9.71 8.61 5.15
C LEU A 414 -8.47 8.94 6.00
N PRO A 415 -8.22 8.20 7.11
CA PRO A 415 -7.06 8.45 7.97
C PRO A 415 -5.72 8.29 7.23
N PRO A 416 -4.68 9.09 7.52
CA PRO A 416 -3.39 8.97 6.84
C PRO A 416 -2.82 7.55 6.91
N GLN A 417 -2.29 7.04 5.78
CA GLN A 417 -1.72 5.69 5.68
C GLN A 417 -0.67 5.43 6.78
N HIS A 418 0.14 6.45 7.12
CA HIS A 418 1.15 6.35 8.17
C HIS A 418 0.55 6.05 9.56
N GLY A 419 -0.65 6.56 9.87
CA GLY A 419 -1.36 6.22 11.10
C GLY A 419 -1.70 4.73 11.21
N LEU A 420 -1.94 4.04 10.09
CA LEU A 420 -2.15 2.58 10.06
C LEU A 420 -0.84 1.80 10.13
N GLU A 421 0.26 2.33 9.59
CA GLU A 421 1.60 1.75 9.80
C GLU A 421 1.94 1.75 11.30
N LEU A 422 1.73 2.88 11.99
CA LEU A 422 1.93 2.99 13.44
C LEU A 422 0.96 2.13 14.25
N LEU A 423 -0.32 2.06 13.86
CA LEU A 423 -1.30 1.18 14.52
C LEU A 423 -0.94 -0.30 14.38
N THR A 424 -0.29 -0.68 13.27
CA THR A 424 0.24 -2.03 13.04
C THR A 424 1.44 -2.33 13.95
N VAL A 425 2.35 -1.36 14.13
CA VAL A 425 3.45 -1.48 15.10
C VAL A 425 2.89 -1.61 16.52
N TYR A 426 1.92 -0.78 16.89
CA TYR A 426 1.25 -0.85 18.19
C TYR A 426 0.58 -2.21 18.44
N ALA A 427 -0.15 -2.75 17.45
CA ALA A 427 -0.79 -4.05 17.54
C ALA A 427 0.22 -5.16 17.90
N TRP A 428 1.36 -5.18 17.22
CA TRP A 428 2.43 -6.15 17.46
C TRP A 428 3.14 -5.91 18.80
N GLU A 429 3.48 -4.67 19.14
CA GLU A 429 4.15 -4.31 20.40
C GLU A 429 3.31 -4.57 21.66
N GLN A 430 1.98 -4.55 21.55
CA GLN A 430 1.08 -4.82 22.67
C GLN A 430 0.54 -6.26 22.69
N GLY A 431 0.40 -6.90 21.53
CA GLY A 431 -0.29 -8.18 21.39
C GLY A 431 0.61 -9.40 21.24
N SER A 432 1.79 -9.26 20.63
CA SER A 432 2.63 -10.40 20.23
C SER A 432 4.10 -10.27 20.66
N ARG A 433 4.81 -9.25 20.16
CA ARG A 433 6.29 -9.08 20.27
C ARG A 433 7.14 -10.22 19.69
N ASP A 434 6.54 -11.30 19.20
CA ASP A 434 7.22 -12.41 18.55
C ASP A 434 7.64 -12.01 17.13
N PRO A 435 8.90 -12.17 16.69
CA PRO A 435 9.29 -11.93 15.30
C PRO A 435 8.66 -12.91 14.29
N GLN A 436 8.09 -14.05 14.71
CA GLN A 436 7.57 -15.13 13.86
C GLN A 436 6.05 -15.34 13.89
N PHE A 437 5.31 -14.37 14.44
CA PHE A 437 3.85 -14.34 14.58
C PHE A 437 3.02 -14.76 13.34
N SER A 438 1.75 -15.13 13.54
CA SER A 438 0.79 -15.45 12.46
C SER A 438 0.28 -14.19 11.74
N MET A 439 0.44 -14.12 10.40
CA MET A 439 -0.03 -12.98 9.60
C MET A 439 -1.53 -12.71 9.76
N ALA A 440 -2.35 -13.76 9.81
CA ALA A 440 -3.79 -13.63 9.95
C ALA A 440 -4.19 -13.04 11.31
N GLU A 441 -3.56 -13.47 12.40
CA GLU A 441 -3.81 -12.91 13.73
C GLU A 441 -3.40 -11.43 13.78
N GLY A 442 -2.23 -11.09 13.24
CA GLY A 442 -1.75 -9.70 13.20
C GLY A 442 -2.67 -8.81 12.38
N PHE A 443 -3.09 -9.26 11.20
CA PHE A 443 -4.01 -8.51 10.35
C PHE A 443 -5.38 -8.34 11.02
N ARG A 444 -5.95 -9.43 11.56
CA ARG A 444 -7.21 -9.43 12.30
C ARG A 444 -7.16 -8.51 13.53
N THR A 445 -6.01 -8.41 14.21
CA THR A 445 -5.78 -7.50 15.34
C THR A 445 -5.83 -6.04 14.90
N VAL A 446 -5.19 -5.68 13.78
CA VAL A 446 -5.26 -4.31 13.25
C VAL A 446 -6.69 -3.95 12.86
N LEU A 447 -7.43 -4.85 12.21
CA LEU A 447 -8.86 -4.65 11.91
C LEU A 447 -9.70 -4.44 13.19
N GLU A 448 -9.40 -5.16 14.27
CA GLU A 448 -10.09 -4.98 15.56
C GLU A 448 -9.81 -3.60 16.18
N LEU A 449 -8.56 -3.15 16.17
CA LEU A 449 -8.18 -1.82 16.67
C LEU A 449 -8.87 -0.70 15.88
N ILE A 450 -9.03 -0.87 14.56
CA ILE A 450 -9.77 0.05 13.69
C ILE A 450 -11.26 0.06 14.04
N ARG A 451 -11.90 -1.11 14.27
CA ARG A 451 -13.29 -1.18 14.77
C ARG A 451 -13.45 -0.42 16.10
N GLN A 452 -12.43 -0.49 16.95
CA GLN A 452 -12.39 0.15 18.26
C GLN A 452 -11.81 1.59 18.24
N TYR A 453 -11.75 2.26 17.09
CA TYR A 453 -11.08 3.57 16.93
C TYR A 453 -11.44 4.63 17.99
N ARG A 454 -12.71 4.68 18.43
CA ARG A 454 -13.19 5.60 19.49
C ARG A 454 -12.48 5.42 20.84
N GLN A 455 -11.82 4.29 21.05
CA GLN A 455 -11.07 3.97 22.25
C GLN A 455 -9.55 4.12 22.07
N LEU A 456 -9.04 4.37 20.86
CA LEU A 456 -7.60 4.47 20.59
C LEU A 456 -6.98 5.74 21.20
N CYS A 457 -5.92 5.53 21.97
CA CYS A 457 -5.04 6.56 22.50
C CYS A 457 -3.64 5.96 22.52
N VAL A 458 -2.89 6.19 21.44
CA VAL A 458 -1.63 5.53 21.09
C VAL A 458 -0.54 6.58 20.95
N TYR A 459 0.56 6.39 21.66
CA TYR A 459 1.76 7.24 21.58
C TYR A 459 2.97 6.51 22.16
N TRP A 460 4.16 6.98 21.78
CA TRP A 460 5.45 6.47 22.25
C TRP A 460 6.24 7.60 22.89
N THR A 461 7.15 7.26 23.79
CA THR A 461 8.09 8.22 24.40
C THR A 461 9.54 7.92 24.05
N VAL A 462 9.76 7.52 22.79
CA VAL A 462 11.10 7.14 22.28
C VAL A 462 11.94 8.37 21.93
N ASN A 463 11.34 9.40 21.31
CA ASN A 463 12.04 10.63 20.92
C ASN A 463 11.66 11.85 21.79
N TYR A 464 10.43 11.89 22.32
CA TYR A 464 9.93 12.94 23.22
C TYR A 464 9.24 12.32 24.45
N GLY A 465 8.86 13.14 25.42
CA GLY A 465 8.35 12.67 26.71
C GLY A 465 7.98 13.84 27.63
N ALA A 466 7.60 13.53 28.86
CA ALA A 466 7.09 14.50 29.83
C ALA A 466 8.14 14.98 30.85
N GLU A 467 9.42 14.78 30.55
CA GLU A 467 10.55 15.20 31.39
C GLU A 467 10.83 16.71 31.27
N ASP A 468 10.60 17.28 30.08
CA ASP A 468 10.57 18.73 29.85
C ASP A 468 9.16 19.28 30.14
N GLY A 469 9.08 20.47 30.74
CA GLY A 469 7.80 21.09 31.09
C GLY A 469 6.94 21.45 29.88
N THR A 470 7.54 22.09 28.87
CA THR A 470 6.83 22.54 27.66
C THR A 470 6.31 21.35 26.85
N VAL A 471 7.17 20.36 26.61
CA VAL A 471 6.82 19.15 25.85
C VAL A 471 5.84 18.29 26.65
N GLY A 472 6.01 18.19 27.98
CA GLY A 472 5.13 17.43 28.86
C GLY A 472 3.71 17.99 28.96
N ASP A 473 3.57 19.31 29.07
CA ASP A 473 2.24 19.96 29.10
C ASP A 473 1.55 19.89 27.74
N PHE A 474 2.28 20.06 26.64
CA PHE A 474 1.73 19.86 25.30
C PHE A 474 1.30 18.40 25.06
N LEU A 475 2.09 17.42 25.52
CA LEU A 475 1.74 16.01 25.43
C LEU A 475 0.48 15.69 26.26
N ARG A 476 0.34 16.24 27.47
CA ARG A 476 -0.89 16.14 28.29
C ARG A 476 -2.10 16.70 27.54
N LEU A 477 -1.95 17.85 26.88
CA LEU A 477 -3.01 18.48 26.07
C LEU A 477 -3.40 17.58 24.87
N GLN A 478 -2.44 17.04 24.13
CA GLN A 478 -2.73 16.12 23.01
C GLN A 478 -3.47 14.85 23.48
N LEU A 479 -3.09 14.29 24.63
CA LEU A 479 -3.70 13.09 25.19
C LEU A 479 -5.14 13.30 25.72
N GLN A 480 -5.58 14.56 25.88
CA GLN A 480 -6.96 14.93 26.24
C GLN A 480 -7.87 15.17 25.02
N ARG A 481 -7.34 15.18 23.79
CA ARG A 481 -8.13 15.47 22.58
C ARG A 481 -9.14 14.34 22.26
N PRO A 482 -10.17 14.61 21.42
CA PRO A 482 -11.08 13.57 20.96
C PRO A 482 -10.35 12.41 20.27
N ARG A 483 -10.74 11.18 20.62
CA ARG A 483 -10.18 9.94 20.05
C ARG A 483 -10.69 9.71 18.61
N PRO A 484 -9.91 9.06 17.73
CA PRO A 484 -8.65 8.38 18.01
C PRO A 484 -7.47 9.36 18.14
N ILE A 485 -6.57 9.05 19.08
CA ILE A 485 -5.26 9.70 19.16
C ILE A 485 -4.22 8.68 18.73
N ILE A 486 -3.43 9.01 17.70
CA ILE A 486 -2.25 8.25 17.27
C ILE A 486 -1.16 9.30 17.04
N LEU A 487 -0.31 9.52 18.04
CA LEU A 487 0.80 10.48 17.91
C LEU A 487 1.96 9.83 17.16
N ASP A 488 2.51 10.57 16.20
CA ASP A 488 3.75 10.18 15.51
C ASP A 488 4.89 10.05 16.54
N PRO A 489 5.60 8.90 16.62
CA PRO A 489 6.73 8.74 17.54
C PRO A 489 7.89 9.72 17.27
N ALA A 490 7.93 10.39 16.13
CA ALA A 490 8.95 11.37 15.74
C ALA A 490 8.53 12.83 15.98
N ASP A 491 7.23 13.14 15.95
CA ASP A 491 6.67 14.49 16.04
C ASP A 491 5.49 14.53 17.05
N PRO A 492 5.64 15.19 18.22
CA PRO A 492 4.58 15.25 19.24
C PRO A 492 3.35 16.07 18.82
N THR A 493 3.45 16.90 17.77
CA THR A 493 2.34 17.68 17.21
C THR A 493 1.48 16.84 16.25
N GLY A 494 2.07 15.81 15.65
CA GLY A 494 1.48 14.97 14.62
C GLY A 494 0.47 13.93 15.15
N ASN A 495 -0.75 14.37 15.50
CA ASN A 495 -1.85 13.42 15.77
C ASN A 495 -2.50 12.91 14.47
N LEU A 496 -2.04 11.74 14.02
CA LEU A 496 -2.49 11.04 12.81
C LEU A 496 -3.90 10.41 12.94
N GLY A 497 -4.52 10.48 14.13
CA GLY A 497 -5.91 10.06 14.34
C GLY A 497 -6.95 11.15 14.06
N HIS A 498 -6.56 12.42 14.01
CA HIS A 498 -7.49 13.54 14.04
C HIS A 498 -8.29 13.74 12.73
N SER A 499 -9.56 14.15 12.86
CA SER A 499 -10.42 14.67 11.78
C SER A 499 -10.53 13.84 10.48
N ALA A 500 -10.49 12.51 10.60
CA ALA A 500 -10.58 11.58 9.48
C ALA A 500 -11.75 10.58 9.59
N ARG A 501 -12.16 9.99 8.46
CA ARG A 501 -13.28 9.03 8.33
C ARG A 501 -12.97 7.63 8.85
N TRP A 502 -12.57 7.52 10.11
CA TRP A 502 -12.39 6.25 10.81
C TRP A 502 -13.68 5.41 10.88
N ASP A 503 -14.85 6.03 10.81
CA ASP A 503 -16.14 5.34 10.77
C ASP A 503 -16.37 4.55 9.46
N LEU A 504 -15.85 5.04 8.33
CA LEU A 504 -15.85 4.29 7.07
C LEU A 504 -14.84 3.14 7.14
N LEU A 505 -13.64 3.42 7.65
CA LEU A 505 -12.59 2.42 7.79
C LEU A 505 -13.00 1.28 8.75
N ALA A 506 -13.76 1.58 9.81
CA ALA A 506 -14.31 0.59 10.74
C ALA A 506 -15.35 -0.34 10.09
N LYS A 507 -16.20 0.18 9.20
CA LYS A 507 -17.17 -0.65 8.44
C LYS A 507 -16.48 -1.60 7.48
N GLU A 508 -15.46 -1.12 6.77
CA GLU A 508 -14.65 -1.93 5.87
C GLU A 508 -13.81 -2.97 6.63
N ALA A 509 -13.34 -2.62 7.84
CA ALA A 509 -12.65 -3.56 8.73
C ALA A 509 -13.59 -4.66 9.26
N GLU A 510 -14.86 -4.35 9.52
CA GLU A 510 -15.88 -5.34 9.90
C GLU A 510 -16.21 -6.30 8.75
N ALA A 511 -16.39 -5.79 7.53
CA ALA A 511 -16.58 -6.63 6.35
C ALA A 511 -15.35 -7.53 6.10
N CYS A 512 -14.14 -6.97 6.17
CA CYS A 512 -12.90 -7.73 5.95
C CYS A 512 -12.62 -8.77 7.06
N ALA A 513 -12.98 -8.49 8.31
CA ALA A 513 -12.85 -9.43 9.43
C ALA A 513 -13.74 -10.68 9.29
N SER A 514 -14.71 -10.67 8.37
CA SER A 514 -15.60 -11.80 8.06
C SER A 514 -15.19 -12.58 6.78
N ALA A 515 -14.11 -12.15 6.11
CA ALA A 515 -13.66 -12.72 4.84
C ALA A 515 -12.61 -13.83 5.01
N LEU A 516 -12.23 -14.53 3.93
CA LEU A 516 -11.33 -15.70 4.00
C LEU A 516 -9.96 -15.41 4.62
N CYS A 517 -9.47 -14.18 4.53
CA CYS A 517 -8.21 -13.77 5.15
C CYS A 517 -8.27 -13.69 6.69
N CYS A 518 -9.47 -13.74 7.27
CA CYS A 518 -9.73 -13.59 8.70
C CYS A 518 -10.50 -14.77 9.33
N VAL A 519 -10.69 -15.87 8.60
CA VAL A 519 -11.30 -17.11 9.12
C VAL A 519 -10.37 -18.32 8.91
N ASP A 520 -10.45 -19.28 9.83
CA ASP A 520 -9.72 -20.56 9.74
C ASP A 520 -10.39 -21.54 8.75
N GLY A 521 -9.80 -22.74 8.60
CA GLY A 521 -10.31 -23.78 7.69
C GLY A 521 -11.69 -24.32 8.07
N ASP A 522 -12.07 -24.23 9.35
CA ASP A 522 -13.42 -24.57 9.83
C ASP A 522 -14.41 -23.39 9.63
N GLY A 523 -13.89 -22.21 9.27
CA GLY A 523 -14.62 -20.96 9.14
C GLY A 523 -14.93 -20.27 10.47
N ARG A 524 -14.17 -20.57 11.54
CA ARG A 524 -14.19 -19.75 12.75
C ARG A 524 -13.35 -18.49 12.51
N ALA A 525 -13.75 -17.38 13.12
CA ALA A 525 -12.94 -16.16 13.06
C ALA A 525 -11.56 -16.39 13.69
N VAL A 526 -10.51 -15.99 12.99
CA VAL A 526 -9.15 -15.91 13.52
C VAL A 526 -9.18 -15.02 14.77
N ARG A 527 -8.45 -15.41 15.80
CA ARG A 527 -8.43 -14.67 17.07
C ARG A 527 -7.45 -13.48 16.95
N PRO A 528 -7.87 -12.25 17.25
CA PRO A 528 -6.92 -11.15 17.41
C PRO A 528 -6.08 -11.36 18.68
N TRP A 529 -4.89 -10.77 18.71
CA TRP A 529 -4.06 -10.73 19.91
C TRP A 529 -4.74 -9.93 21.03
N PRO A 530 -4.45 -10.23 22.32
CA PRO A 530 -5.06 -9.55 23.47
C PRO A 530 -4.47 -8.15 23.71
N VAL A 531 -4.61 -7.26 22.72
CA VAL A 531 -4.16 -5.86 22.79
C VAL A 531 -5.04 -5.06 23.74
N ARG A 532 -4.42 -4.37 24.70
CA ARG A 532 -5.13 -3.51 25.65
C ARG A 532 -5.53 -2.18 25.02
N VAL A 533 -6.79 -2.05 24.64
CA VAL A 533 -7.44 -0.75 24.40
C VAL A 533 -8.22 -0.37 25.66
N ARG A 534 -8.16 0.89 26.13
CA ARG A 534 -8.91 1.31 27.34
C ARG A 534 -10.41 1.30 27.07
N THR A 535 -11.08 0.24 27.52
CA THR A 535 -12.54 0.23 27.69
C THR A 535 -12.97 1.33 28.66
N GLY A 536 -14.00 2.08 28.27
CA GLY A 536 -14.47 3.25 29.02
C GLY A 536 -15.26 2.87 30.28
N GLY A 537 -14.56 2.55 31.37
CA GLY A 537 -15.16 2.40 32.70
C GLY A 537 -15.07 3.70 33.50
N ALA A 538 -16.23 4.33 33.75
CA ALA A 538 -16.55 5.42 34.69
C ALA A 538 -15.67 6.70 34.72
N PRO A 539 -16.27 7.91 34.84
CA PRO A 539 -15.52 9.15 35.06
C PRO A 539 -15.07 9.25 36.53
N GLY A 540 -13.98 8.57 36.88
CA GLY A 540 -13.49 8.49 38.26
C GLY A 540 -12.11 7.85 38.38
N GLY A 541 -11.08 8.45 37.78
CA GLY A 541 -9.71 7.94 37.85
C GLY A 541 -8.75 8.71 36.94
N GLY A 542 -8.19 9.81 37.45
CA GLY A 542 -7.32 10.76 36.75
C GLY A 542 -5.91 10.25 36.39
N GLY A 543 -5.77 8.99 35.99
CA GLY A 543 -4.52 8.46 35.45
C GLY A 543 -4.37 8.77 33.97
N CYS A 544 -3.37 9.59 33.63
CA CYS A 544 -2.86 9.69 32.25
C CYS A 544 -2.60 8.28 31.69
N PRO A 545 -2.81 8.04 30.38
CA PRO A 545 -2.39 6.78 29.78
C PRO A 545 -0.89 6.57 30.02
N ARG A 546 -0.46 5.31 30.18
CA ARG A 546 0.97 5.00 30.20
C ARG A 546 1.49 4.96 28.76
N PRO A 547 2.71 5.47 28.49
CA PRO A 547 3.30 5.39 27.16
C PRO A 547 3.61 3.94 26.79
N VAL A 548 3.69 3.66 25.50
CA VAL A 548 4.24 2.39 25.02
C VAL A 548 5.74 2.35 25.34
N SER A 549 6.13 1.49 26.28
CA SER A 549 7.54 1.24 26.59
C SER A 549 8.22 0.56 25.40
N PRO A 550 9.26 1.16 24.79
CA PRO A 550 10.01 0.52 23.71
C PRO A 550 10.77 -0.70 24.26
N ALA A 551 10.88 -1.75 23.44
CA ALA A 551 11.71 -2.90 23.76
C ALA A 551 13.20 -2.53 23.58
N SER A 552 13.94 -2.39 24.67
CA SER A 552 15.36 -2.07 24.68
C SER A 552 16.19 -3.27 24.21
N GLY A 553 16.50 -3.32 22.91
CA GLY A 553 17.37 -4.32 22.30
C GLY A 553 18.86 -4.05 22.53
N SER A 554 19.36 -4.18 23.77
CA SER A 554 20.79 -4.38 24.02
C SER A 554 21.07 -4.90 25.45
N GLN A 555 21.04 -6.21 25.62
CA GLN A 555 21.88 -6.89 26.62
C GLN A 555 22.48 -8.12 25.94
N ARG A 556 23.78 -8.07 25.61
CA ARG A 556 24.56 -9.27 25.29
C ARG A 556 24.68 -10.09 26.58
N PRO A 557 24.29 -11.37 26.60
CA PRO A 557 24.71 -12.26 27.67
C PRO A 557 26.23 -12.41 27.62
N LEU A 558 26.92 -12.09 28.71
CA LEU A 558 28.31 -12.53 28.87
C LEU A 558 28.31 -14.04 29.04
N LEU A 559 28.91 -14.74 28.08
CA LEU A 559 29.10 -16.19 28.13
C LEU A 559 30.21 -16.50 29.15
N CYS A 560 29.84 -17.03 30.32
CA CYS A 560 30.75 -17.84 31.12
C CYS A 560 30.75 -19.28 30.55
N PRO A 561 31.92 -19.94 30.42
CA PRO A 561 32.00 -21.28 29.87
C PRO A 561 31.52 -22.33 30.88
N PRO A 562 30.85 -23.41 30.44
CA PRO A 562 30.55 -24.55 31.29
C PRO A 562 31.77 -25.49 31.40
N SER A 563 31.84 -26.24 32.49
CA SER A 563 32.61 -27.47 32.59
C SER A 563 31.80 -28.52 33.36
N PRO A 564 32.03 -29.83 33.10
CA PRO A 564 30.94 -30.81 33.12
C PRO A 564 30.89 -31.65 34.41
N HIS A 565 29.77 -32.33 34.66
CA HIS A 565 29.71 -33.80 34.80
C HIS A 565 28.28 -34.32 35.08
N CYS A 566 28.00 -35.54 34.56
CA CYS A 566 26.98 -36.53 34.94
C CYS A 566 25.48 -36.10 34.93
N GLU A 567 24.62 -36.70 34.08
CA GLU A 567 23.98 -38.05 34.22
C GLU A 567 22.94 -38.13 35.37
N VAL A 568 21.80 -38.85 35.30
CA VAL A 568 21.07 -39.55 34.22
C VAL A 568 19.59 -39.71 34.68
N ARG A 569 18.66 -39.79 33.72
CA ARG A 569 17.25 -40.29 33.79
C ARG A 569 16.65 -40.69 35.17
N ARG A 570 15.38 -40.33 35.40
CA ARG A 570 14.22 -41.27 35.29
C ARG A 570 12.85 -40.56 35.32
N ARG A 571 11.78 -41.34 35.11
CA ARG A 571 10.43 -40.93 34.67
C ARG A 571 9.34 -41.13 35.75
N TRP A 572 8.42 -40.15 35.87
CA TRP A 572 6.94 -40.32 36.00
C TRP A 572 6.36 -40.91 37.34
N PRO A 573 5.02 -40.85 37.63
CA PRO A 573 4.03 -39.76 37.43
C PRO A 573 2.86 -39.67 38.49
N ARG A 574 1.88 -38.76 38.25
CA ARG A 574 0.49 -38.67 38.85
C ARG A 574 0.45 -38.24 40.34
N ARG A 575 -0.62 -37.68 40.94
CA ARG A 575 -2.08 -37.42 40.69
C ARG A 575 -2.40 -36.07 41.43
N ALA A 576 -3.12 -35.06 40.93
CA ALA A 576 -4.59 -34.87 40.77
C ALA A 576 -5.46 -34.95 42.06
N ALA A 577 -6.44 -34.03 42.17
CA ALA A 577 -7.53 -33.85 43.17
C ALA A 577 -7.17 -33.22 44.55
N ASP A 578 -8.04 -32.47 45.26
CA ASP A 578 -9.16 -31.55 44.92
C ASP A 578 -9.70 -30.85 46.22
N VAL A 579 -10.55 -29.81 46.11
CA VAL A 579 -11.40 -29.15 47.20
C VAL A 579 -10.68 -28.56 48.46
N ASP A 580 -11.22 -27.68 49.34
CA ASP A 580 -12.50 -26.92 49.46
C ASP A 580 -12.34 -25.65 50.36
N SER A 581 -13.24 -24.65 50.21
CA SER A 581 -13.73 -23.67 51.24
C SER A 581 -12.74 -22.72 51.98
N GLY A 582 -13.11 -21.54 52.52
CA GLY A 582 -14.33 -20.72 52.46
C GLY A 582 -14.38 -19.63 53.55
N ARG A 583 -15.19 -18.55 53.37
CA ARG A 583 -15.59 -17.50 54.37
C ARG A 583 -14.47 -16.57 54.94
N ALA A 584 -14.72 -15.36 55.48
CA ALA A 584 -15.84 -14.38 55.39
C ALA A 584 -15.38 -12.97 55.88
N ARG A 585 -16.15 -11.89 55.59
CA ARG A 585 -16.07 -10.54 56.23
C ARG A 585 -16.87 -10.50 57.54
N PRO A 586 -16.61 -9.58 58.51
CA PRO A 586 -17.38 -8.30 58.62
C PRO A 586 -16.54 -7.11 59.20
N PRO A 587 -17.06 -6.11 59.97
CA PRO A 587 -17.78 -4.88 59.55
C PRO A 587 -17.10 -3.52 60.01
N PRO A 588 -17.71 -2.32 59.78
CA PRO A 588 -17.00 -1.00 59.82
C PRO A 588 -17.53 0.07 60.84
N ALA A 589 -17.07 1.34 60.69
CA ALA A 589 -17.51 2.64 61.29
C ALA A 589 -16.66 3.16 62.49
N PRO A 590 -16.63 4.48 62.85
CA PRO A 590 -17.57 5.59 62.51
C PRO A 590 -16.96 6.94 62.03
N ARG A 591 -17.82 7.99 61.92
CA ARG A 591 -17.54 9.40 61.52
C ARG A 591 -17.79 10.39 62.68
N ARG A 592 -17.12 11.57 62.70
CA ARG A 592 -17.58 12.95 63.05
C ARG A 592 -16.37 13.88 63.39
N PRO A 593 -16.51 15.21 63.54
CA PRO A 593 -17.31 16.21 62.81
C PRO A 593 -16.43 17.43 62.37
N ALA A 594 -17.02 18.64 62.17
CA ALA A 594 -16.40 19.80 61.50
C ALA A 594 -16.15 21.04 62.38
N ALA A 595 -15.23 21.92 61.92
CA ALA A 595 -15.09 23.36 62.22
C ALA A 595 -14.16 23.98 61.14
N GLY A 596 -14.20 25.25 60.71
CA GLY A 596 -15.10 26.39 60.97
C GLY A 596 -14.87 27.52 59.94
N ILE A 597 -15.72 28.56 59.92
CA ILE A 597 -15.73 29.72 59.01
C ILE A 597 -15.65 31.00 59.88
N PRO A 598 -14.79 32.01 59.59
CA PRO A 598 -15.19 33.23 58.82
C PRO A 598 -14.08 33.73 57.84
N ALA A 599 -14.34 34.23 56.62
CA ALA A 599 -15.33 35.18 56.09
C ALA A 599 -14.89 36.67 56.15
N SER A 600 -14.66 37.28 54.97
CA SER A 600 -14.67 38.74 54.80
C SER A 600 -14.96 39.19 53.35
N TRP A 601 -16.18 39.69 53.15
CA TRP A 601 -16.54 40.86 52.31
C TRP A 601 -16.25 40.80 50.78
N THR A 602 -17.27 40.50 49.95
CA THR A 602 -18.14 41.45 49.17
C THR A 602 -17.43 42.15 48.00
N ARG A 603 -18.05 42.51 46.86
CA ARG A 603 -19.45 42.64 46.37
C ARG A 603 -19.33 42.71 44.81
N ALA A 604 -20.35 42.65 43.95
CA ALA A 604 -21.78 42.38 44.04
C ALA A 604 -22.28 41.93 42.64
N LEU A 605 -23.41 41.20 42.61
CA LEU A 605 -24.63 41.46 41.81
C LEU A 605 -24.52 41.79 40.29
N ALA A 606 -25.41 41.34 39.41
CA ALA A 606 -26.70 40.66 39.57
C ALA A 606 -26.97 39.78 38.31
N SER A 607 -27.57 38.58 38.39
CA SER A 607 -29.04 38.35 38.41
C SER A 607 -29.74 38.77 37.09
N ARG A 608 -30.67 38.02 36.47
CA ARG A 608 -31.44 36.82 36.89
C ARG A 608 -32.10 36.15 35.62
N PRO A 609 -33.05 35.17 35.67
CA PRO A 609 -32.93 33.99 34.81
C PRO A 609 -34.24 33.54 34.09
N CYS A 610 -34.24 32.27 33.67
CA CYS A 610 -35.40 31.37 33.46
C CYS A 610 -36.20 31.45 32.14
N GLY A 611 -36.47 30.26 31.60
CA GLY A 611 -37.40 30.02 30.49
C GLY A 611 -37.28 28.60 29.93
N ARG A 612 -38.06 27.64 30.45
CA ARG A 612 -38.30 26.35 29.75
C ARG A 612 -39.45 26.56 28.77
N GLY A 613 -39.37 25.98 27.56
CA GLY A 613 -40.47 25.96 26.61
C GLY A 613 -40.23 24.97 25.48
N SER A 614 -41.11 23.98 25.34
CA SER A 614 -41.12 22.97 24.28
C SER A 614 -41.94 23.43 23.07
N GLY A 615 -41.51 23.12 21.85
CA GLY A 615 -42.35 23.35 20.66
C GLY A 615 -41.66 22.95 19.35
N GLY A 616 -42.34 22.10 18.57
CA GLY A 616 -41.93 21.67 17.24
C GLY A 616 -42.34 22.65 16.10
N PRO A 617 -42.22 22.23 14.83
CA PRO A 617 -41.61 23.09 13.80
C PRO A 617 -42.61 23.78 12.85
N GLY A 618 -42.19 24.90 12.25
CA GLY A 618 -42.94 25.61 11.22
C GLY A 618 -42.08 26.63 10.46
N ALA A 619 -42.20 26.63 9.13
CA ALA A 619 -41.39 27.37 8.17
C ALA A 619 -41.39 28.91 8.29
N THR A 620 -40.29 29.54 7.87
CA THR A 620 -40.28 30.93 7.38
C THR A 620 -39.43 31.07 6.11
N ARG A 621 -39.85 32.00 5.24
CA ARG A 621 -39.30 32.29 3.92
C ARG A 621 -37.99 33.11 3.96
N ASP A 622 -37.39 33.18 2.79
CA ASP A 622 -36.25 33.97 2.34
C ASP A 622 -36.17 35.42 2.86
N VAL A 623 -34.94 35.86 3.17
CA VAL A 623 -34.41 37.19 2.80
C VAL A 623 -32.94 37.01 2.38
N CYS A 624 -32.53 37.69 1.30
CA CYS A 624 -31.21 37.58 0.66
C CYS A 624 -30.15 38.57 1.20
N LEU A 625 -28.91 38.39 0.69
CA LEU A 625 -27.70 39.27 0.71
C LEU A 625 -26.54 38.71 1.56
N ALA A 626 -25.29 38.66 1.09
CA ALA A 626 -24.75 38.84 -0.26
C ALA A 626 -23.42 38.09 -0.41
N ALA A 627 -23.09 37.62 -1.62
CA ALA A 627 -21.77 37.06 -1.94
C ALA A 627 -21.26 37.68 -3.25
N ALA A 628 -20.10 38.33 -3.21
CA ALA A 628 -19.51 39.00 -4.37
C ALA A 628 -18.76 38.01 -5.27
N GLN A 629 -19.04 38.07 -6.58
CA GLN A 629 -18.26 37.39 -7.62
C GLN A 629 -17.39 38.40 -8.38
N ARG A 630 -16.31 37.91 -9.01
CA ARG A 630 -15.61 38.60 -10.11
C ARG A 630 -15.56 37.70 -11.36
N PRO A 631 -15.42 38.28 -12.57
CA PRO A 631 -16.23 37.82 -13.70
C PRO A 631 -15.51 36.96 -14.74
N ARG A 632 -16.30 36.34 -15.61
CA ARG A 632 -15.88 35.86 -16.94
C ARG A 632 -16.26 36.89 -18.01
N VAL A 633 -15.41 37.04 -19.02
CA VAL A 633 -15.71 37.80 -20.25
C VAL A 633 -16.23 36.85 -21.34
N ALA A 634 -17.11 37.37 -22.20
CA ALA A 634 -17.89 36.60 -23.17
C ALA A 634 -17.18 36.41 -24.53
N VAL A 635 -17.71 35.49 -25.33
CA VAL A 635 -17.54 35.43 -26.79
C VAL A 635 -18.93 35.34 -27.42
N HIS A 636 -19.19 36.15 -28.44
CA HIS A 636 -20.48 36.22 -29.16
C HIS A 636 -20.71 35.00 -30.08
N GLY A 637 -21.98 34.68 -30.35
CA GLY A 637 -22.41 33.58 -31.24
C GLY A 637 -22.73 34.03 -32.68
N VAL A 638 -23.84 33.50 -33.24
CA VAL A 638 -24.36 33.59 -34.65
C VAL A 638 -23.91 32.40 -35.54
N LEU A 639 -24.74 31.70 -36.34
CA LEU A 639 -26.17 31.27 -36.33
C LEU A 639 -26.44 30.39 -37.59
N TRP A 640 -27.31 29.35 -37.52
CA TRP A 640 -27.86 28.53 -38.65
C TRP A 640 -26.85 27.72 -39.50
N GLY A 641 -27.20 26.67 -40.28
CA GLY A 641 -28.45 25.91 -40.42
C GLY A 641 -28.59 25.26 -41.82
N GLY A 642 -28.90 23.95 -41.93
CA GLY A 642 -29.52 23.36 -43.14
C GLY A 642 -28.66 22.57 -44.16
N ALA A 643 -28.96 21.27 -44.27
CA ALA A 643 -29.14 20.43 -45.48
C ALA A 643 -28.05 20.21 -46.58
N ARG A 644 -27.78 18.90 -46.81
CA ARG A 644 -27.53 18.15 -48.09
C ARG A 644 -26.47 18.65 -49.12
N GLY A 645 -25.49 17.78 -49.40
CA GLY A 645 -24.75 17.79 -50.68
C GLY A 645 -23.48 16.91 -50.72
N ARG A 646 -23.44 15.92 -51.62
CA ARG A 646 -22.21 15.35 -52.24
C ARG A 646 -22.06 16.03 -53.62
N PRO A 647 -20.84 16.25 -54.20
CA PRO A 647 -19.88 15.19 -54.48
C PRO A 647 -18.36 15.55 -54.41
N ARG A 648 -17.51 14.57 -54.75
CA ARG A 648 -16.08 14.69 -55.17
C ARG A 648 -15.97 15.48 -56.50
N PRO A 649 -14.80 16.02 -56.95
CA PRO A 649 -13.49 15.33 -57.00
C PRO A 649 -12.18 16.20 -56.96
N ALA A 650 -11.06 15.54 -57.33
CA ALA A 650 -9.81 16.06 -57.93
C ALA A 650 -8.54 16.29 -57.06
N LEU A 651 -7.40 15.90 -57.66
CA LEU A 651 -6.00 16.03 -57.22
C LEU A 651 -5.31 17.23 -57.92
N PRO A 652 -4.17 17.71 -57.41
CA PRO A 652 -2.89 17.53 -58.14
C PRO A 652 -1.73 17.11 -57.20
N ARG A 653 -0.91 16.09 -57.50
CA ARG A 653 0.23 15.98 -58.45
C ARG A 653 1.60 16.47 -57.89
N MET A 654 2.56 15.54 -57.86
CA MET A 654 3.99 15.68 -57.51
C MET A 654 4.83 16.34 -58.64
N PRO A 655 6.07 16.73 -58.32
CA PRO A 655 7.27 16.18 -58.98
C PRO A 655 8.39 15.82 -57.95
N SER A 656 9.45 15.07 -58.21
CA SER A 656 9.83 14.12 -59.29
C SER A 656 11.14 13.41 -58.85
N SER A 657 11.33 12.12 -59.15
CA SER A 657 12.62 11.41 -58.95
C SER A 657 13.64 11.74 -60.05
N PRO A 658 14.88 11.23 -59.93
CA PRO A 658 15.19 10.08 -60.81
C PRO A 658 15.86 8.90 -60.06
N ALA A 659 15.86 7.74 -60.73
CA ALA A 659 16.48 6.49 -60.26
C ALA A 659 17.21 5.79 -61.41
N SER A 660 18.26 5.01 -61.09
CA SER A 660 18.87 3.99 -61.97
C SER A 660 19.91 3.19 -61.18
N ALA A 661 20.15 1.87 -61.34
CA ALA A 661 19.32 0.74 -61.76
C ALA A 661 20.05 -0.59 -61.46
N ARG A 662 19.32 -1.61 -60.98
CA ARG A 662 19.41 -3.08 -61.23
C ARG A 662 20.79 -3.80 -61.14
N ASP A 663 21.00 -4.82 -60.29
CA ASP A 663 20.42 -6.20 -60.22
C ASP A 663 20.94 -7.19 -61.31
N PRO A 664 20.90 -8.55 -61.12
CA PRO A 664 20.62 -9.36 -59.90
C PRO A 664 21.47 -10.66 -59.73
N ALA A 665 21.22 -11.42 -58.62
CA ALA A 665 21.19 -12.91 -58.52
C ALA A 665 22.46 -13.77 -58.83
N GLN A 666 22.65 -15.02 -58.37
CA GLN A 666 22.12 -15.93 -57.32
C GLN A 666 23.10 -17.13 -57.25
N HIS A 667 23.31 -17.80 -56.10
CA HIS A 667 23.23 -19.28 -55.96
C HIS A 667 23.66 -19.83 -54.58
N ALA A 668 22.88 -20.83 -54.11
CA ALA A 668 23.16 -21.99 -53.25
C ALA A 668 24.31 -22.00 -52.20
N GLY A 669 23.99 -22.47 -50.98
CA GLY A 669 24.96 -22.70 -49.90
C GLY A 669 25.57 -24.10 -49.86
N GLY A 670 26.50 -24.31 -48.92
CA GLY A 670 27.20 -25.59 -48.68
C GLY A 670 28.16 -25.53 -47.50
N TRP A 671 27.81 -26.27 -46.44
CA TRP A 671 28.48 -26.53 -45.16
C TRP A 671 29.99 -26.82 -45.19
N GLU A 672 30.73 -26.43 -44.13
CA GLU A 672 31.48 -27.33 -43.20
C GLU A 672 32.21 -26.57 -42.05
N GLU A 673 32.53 -27.27 -40.95
CA GLU A 673 33.20 -26.83 -39.69
C GLU A 673 34.07 -28.01 -39.16
N PRO A 674 34.97 -27.90 -38.13
CA PRO A 674 35.60 -26.74 -37.47
C PRO A 674 37.14 -26.72 -37.71
N PRO A 675 38.13 -27.15 -36.84
CA PRO A 675 38.24 -27.43 -35.39
C PRO A 675 39.24 -26.52 -34.61
N GLY A 676 39.42 -26.76 -33.30
CA GLY A 676 40.55 -26.28 -32.46
C GLY A 676 41.59 -27.40 -32.18
N PRO A 677 42.31 -27.47 -31.02
CA PRO A 677 42.28 -26.63 -29.80
C PRO A 677 43.68 -26.41 -29.10
N SER A 678 43.68 -26.14 -27.78
CA SER A 678 44.82 -26.14 -26.78
C SER A 678 45.77 -24.92 -26.76
N GLY A 679 46.42 -24.53 -25.65
CA GLY A 679 46.32 -24.92 -24.22
C GLY A 679 47.65 -24.74 -23.45
N GLY A 680 47.70 -23.97 -22.34
CA GLY A 680 48.92 -23.86 -21.51
C GLY A 680 48.94 -22.76 -20.43
N SER A 681 49.45 -23.09 -19.23
CA SER A 681 49.80 -22.20 -18.09
C SER A 681 51.32 -22.37 -17.77
N PRO A 682 51.93 -21.98 -16.61
CA PRO A 682 51.56 -21.12 -15.45
C PRO A 682 52.72 -20.17 -14.98
N LEU A 683 52.70 -19.74 -13.70
CA LEU A 683 53.79 -19.11 -12.88
C LEU A 683 54.02 -17.59 -13.11
N SER A 684 54.36 -16.72 -12.14
CA SER A 684 54.95 -16.90 -10.77
C SER A 684 54.36 -15.94 -9.70
N ARG A 685 54.76 -16.12 -8.42
CA ARG A 685 54.31 -15.36 -7.23
C ARG A 685 55.38 -14.29 -6.74
N PRO A 686 55.23 -13.57 -5.60
CA PRO A 686 55.58 -12.14 -5.48
C PRO A 686 56.95 -11.88 -4.81
N PRO A 687 57.26 -10.61 -4.45
CA PRO A 687 57.39 -10.32 -3.01
C PRO A 687 56.72 -9.03 -2.51
N SER A 688 56.94 -8.73 -1.23
CA SER A 688 56.12 -7.91 -0.32
C SER A 688 56.82 -6.66 0.26
N ARG A 689 56.06 -5.85 1.03
CA ARG A 689 56.45 -4.77 1.99
C ARG A 689 56.60 -3.35 1.40
N SER A 690 56.37 -2.23 2.11
CA SER A 690 55.55 -1.91 3.31
C SER A 690 55.72 -0.41 3.67
N SER A 691 54.67 0.36 3.98
CA SER A 691 54.70 1.58 4.85
C SER A 691 53.31 2.24 5.05
N PRO A 692 53.09 3.11 6.06
CA PRO A 692 51.78 3.29 6.71
C PRO A 692 51.23 4.75 6.65
N PRO A 693 50.52 5.31 7.65
CA PRO A 693 49.05 5.33 7.69
C PRO A 693 48.42 6.75 7.70
N GLY A 694 47.15 6.88 7.30
CA GLY A 694 46.42 8.15 7.39
C GLY A 694 44.89 8.03 7.30
N ALA A 695 44.20 8.39 8.38
CA ALA A 695 42.79 8.76 8.53
C ALA A 695 41.75 8.25 7.48
N GLN A 696 40.96 7.25 7.86
CA GLN A 696 39.65 6.98 7.25
C GLN A 696 38.53 7.67 8.05
N PRO A 697 37.63 8.47 7.42
CA PRO A 697 36.34 8.79 8.00
C PRO A 697 35.39 7.58 7.88
N ALA A 698 34.56 7.36 8.90
CA ALA A 698 33.68 6.19 8.96
C ALA A 698 32.59 6.18 7.86
N ALA A 699 32.73 5.28 6.89
CA ALA A 699 31.71 5.00 5.90
C ALA A 699 30.56 4.17 6.52
N ALA A 700 29.58 4.84 7.13
CA ALA A 700 28.31 4.21 7.53
C ALA A 700 27.53 3.78 6.27
N ALA A 701 27.25 2.48 6.14
CA ALA A 701 26.62 1.91 4.95
C ALA A 701 25.11 2.19 4.89
N TRP A 702 24.72 3.25 4.16
CA TRP A 702 23.32 3.62 3.91
C TRP A 702 22.64 2.76 2.83
N ALA A 703 22.55 1.45 3.07
CA ALA A 703 21.79 0.52 2.24
C ALA A 703 20.27 0.68 2.45
N TRP A 704 19.48 0.56 1.39
CA TRP A 704 18.06 0.26 1.56
C TRP A 704 17.92 -1.16 2.11
N VAL A 705 16.94 -1.40 2.97
CA VAL A 705 16.78 -2.69 3.65
C VAL A 705 16.14 -3.73 2.71
N SER A 706 16.97 -4.33 1.85
CA SER A 706 16.69 -5.61 1.16
C SER A 706 16.86 -6.78 2.14
N GLY A 707 16.08 -6.76 3.23
CA GLY A 707 16.23 -7.69 4.33
C GLY A 707 15.64 -9.07 4.06
N PHE A 708 16.50 -10.06 3.83
CA PHE A 708 16.26 -11.49 4.12
C PHE A 708 17.59 -12.28 4.15
N PRO A 709 17.88 -13.05 5.21
CA PRO A 709 18.57 -14.33 5.09
C PRO A 709 17.59 -15.36 4.53
N GLY A 710 18.06 -16.26 3.67
CA GLY A 710 17.21 -17.30 3.09
C GLY A 710 16.85 -18.38 4.10
N PHE A 711 15.63 -18.91 4.00
CA PHE A 711 15.28 -20.23 4.50
C PHE A 711 14.87 -21.12 3.32
N THR A 712 15.67 -22.15 3.08
CA THR A 712 15.32 -23.33 2.28
C THR A 712 14.73 -24.38 3.22
N GLY A 713 13.58 -24.97 2.86
CA GLY A 713 12.87 -25.97 3.67
C GLY A 713 11.38 -25.77 3.57
#